data_AF-A0AAX2D9N6-F1
#
_entry.id   AF-A0AAX2D9N6-F1
#
_cell.length_a   1.000
_cell.length_b   1.000
_cell.length_c   1.000
_cell.angle_alpha   90.00
_cell.angle_beta   90.00
_cell.angle_gamma   90.00
#
_symmetry.space_group_name_H-M   'P 1'
#
loop_
_entity.id
_entity.type
_entity.pdbx_description
1 polymer ?
#
loop_
_entity_poly.entity_id
_entity_poly.type
_entity_poly.pdbx_seq_one_letter_code
_entity_poly.pdbx_strand_id
1 'polypeptide(L)'
;MSTVHVRTPDLIVVESRGLPARQIVYLRDQVATPARALISRRRHDAAGRLVEQWDARLFDSAPKPNQATLYDMSGHLLRTHSVDAGWRLVLPGLAREIRQRWDERGNHWRTRHDGQLRPVALEENGQADVDTFIYGNSTVDAGHNLRGRLFEQTDLSGSLRLDSYGLLGRPLRETRTFEDGKTFTSRYLYDPLGAVLEQTDAGLHRKRWRYDLAGQLAQAQLQLVGQAEWLPILESAHYNAVGQIIEQRIGNGMVSHWRYDPADARLQRQWTLSDQAALQDFEYAYDPMGNITRIFDQAFTPSHFANQRVDGHRGFSYDSLYRLLSASGYDDGPPSDNPGLPQPTDPNDRRNYVQTYEYDHGGNLVKLHHARDGASHTRQMFIDPHSNRGMRWEPGDPAPSFDVLYDRHGNLLALQPGRDLEWNARDQLTTVTLVKRDAAPNDEEHYRYSQGQRVYKRHDAYAGTLRHFHTVHYLPDLEIRTRDSGEELHVILIAAGPVNVRCLHWVRGKPSGIADDQLRYSLQDHLGSSVMELDQQARLISHEGYYPFGATAWMSARSALEVGYKTRRYSGREMDVSGLYAYHQRYYAAWLQRWIAADPAGDVDGLNLYTFVGNNPLGYVDSGTNRIEWQILNYSDFISELGKEAATALAQIDNIIHKTNIGKEMLKNLAGETVGAVVGFSGGYVGAEGFGSVIPLLNEIPYAGGLTGGNVGADIADMTAESSLPTARLLRPLIPQTSAMSVKAIDSRLGLARDDSAGASIQEFSNFFLNRVVGSVVPGINLLKLGVRAQEAEDIKMGLTPVKIQKIDAMLAEWKSTVEQRWNATDATFKALGRSVVYPGDLLPNVNYMTTPKTLAPIHHSVLQRKTQVTLDYIERAQTGMTWYKEMSTTDNQFLLKRSRAKAARG
;
A
#
# COMPACT_ATOMS: atom_id res chain seq x y z
N MET A 1 10.07 30.83 14.83
CA MET A 1 10.91 30.44 13.67
C MET A 1 10.09 30.64 12.42
N SER A 2 10.66 31.18 11.35
CA SER A 2 9.95 31.32 10.07
C SER A 2 10.26 30.10 9.21
N THR A 3 9.21 29.44 8.69
CA THR A 3 9.31 28.22 7.86
C THR A 3 8.46 28.38 6.61
N VAL A 4 8.69 27.57 5.57
CA VAL A 4 7.88 27.65 4.35
C VAL A 4 6.39 27.35 4.61
N HIS A 5 6.07 26.58 5.66
CA HIS A 5 4.71 26.15 6.00
C HIS A 5 3.86 27.20 6.77
N VAL A 6 4.41 28.38 7.12
CA VAL A 6 3.65 29.39 7.88
C VAL A 6 2.48 29.93 7.04
N ARG A 7 1.24 29.64 7.47
CA ARG A 7 -0.01 29.97 6.74
C ARG A 7 -0.10 29.31 5.37
N THR A 8 0.21 28.01 5.27
CA THR A 8 -0.04 27.20 4.06
C THR A 8 -0.95 26.00 4.34
N PRO A 9 -2.22 26.22 4.74
CA PRO A 9 -3.20 25.13 4.91
C PRO A 9 -3.59 24.51 3.55
N ASP A 10 -4.24 23.36 3.57
CA ASP A 10 -5.13 22.92 2.49
C ASP A 10 -6.57 23.32 2.84
N LEU A 11 -7.31 23.86 1.87
CA LEU A 11 -8.68 24.36 2.07
C LEU A 11 -9.62 23.78 1.00
N ILE A 12 -10.65 23.05 1.42
CA ILE A 12 -11.78 22.71 0.55
C ILE A 12 -12.88 23.76 0.66
N VAL A 13 -13.27 24.29 -0.48
CA VAL A 13 -14.43 25.17 -0.62
C VAL A 13 -15.59 24.33 -1.12
N VAL A 14 -16.62 24.19 -0.29
CA VAL A 14 -17.87 23.49 -0.66
C VAL A 14 -18.89 24.46 -1.26
N GLU A 15 -19.72 23.94 -2.18
CA GLU A 15 -20.94 24.64 -2.63
C GLU A 15 -22.12 24.39 -1.68
N SER A 16 -23.28 25.00 -1.95
CA SER A 16 -24.48 24.95 -1.10
C SER A 16 -25.06 23.54 -0.87
N ARG A 17 -24.66 22.55 -1.67
CA ARG A 17 -25.01 21.12 -1.52
C ARG A 17 -24.03 20.33 -0.63
N GLY A 18 -23.00 20.99 -0.08
CA GLY A 18 -21.92 20.33 0.68
C GLY A 18 -20.87 19.64 -0.18
N LEU A 19 -20.95 19.75 -1.51
CA LEU A 19 -20.01 19.10 -2.44
C LEU A 19 -18.74 19.96 -2.61
N PRO A 20 -17.52 19.37 -2.64
CA PRO A 20 -16.29 20.11 -2.89
C PRO A 20 -16.25 20.77 -4.27
N ALA A 21 -16.23 22.10 -4.34
CA ALA A 21 -16.19 22.86 -5.59
C ALA A 21 -14.76 23.32 -5.96
N ARG A 22 -13.92 23.61 -4.95
CA ARG A 22 -12.50 23.95 -5.14
C ARG A 22 -11.64 23.37 -4.02
N GLN A 23 -10.38 23.11 -4.33
CA GLN A 23 -9.31 22.87 -3.36
C GLN A 23 -8.28 23.99 -3.54
N ILE A 24 -7.84 24.59 -2.43
CA ILE A 24 -6.87 25.69 -2.43
C ILE A 24 -5.69 25.28 -1.54
N VAL A 25 -4.59 24.92 -2.18
CA VAL A 25 -3.30 24.69 -1.52
C VAL A 25 -2.41 25.91 -1.69
N TYR A 26 -1.51 26.15 -0.73
CA TYR A 26 -0.65 27.34 -0.74
C TYR A 26 0.80 26.93 -0.92
N LEU A 27 1.37 27.29 -2.08
CA LEU A 27 2.77 27.05 -2.44
C LEU A 27 3.68 28.18 -1.93
N ARG A 28 4.72 27.83 -1.20
CA ARG A 28 5.87 28.65 -0.86
C ARG A 28 7.13 27.80 -0.94
N ASP A 29 8.09 28.29 -1.69
CA ASP A 29 9.42 27.70 -1.92
C ASP A 29 10.51 28.33 -1.04
N GLN A 30 10.36 29.63 -0.72
CA GLN A 30 11.31 30.39 0.09
C GLN A 30 10.63 31.04 1.29
N VAL A 31 11.26 30.99 2.46
CA VAL A 31 10.68 31.50 3.72
C VAL A 31 10.30 33.00 3.67
N ALA A 32 10.97 33.78 2.83
CA ALA A 32 10.74 35.21 2.67
C ALA A 32 9.64 35.58 1.65
N THR A 33 9.15 34.64 0.83
CA THR A 33 8.17 34.93 -0.23
C THR A 33 6.72 34.77 0.25
N PRO A 34 5.77 35.59 -0.23
CA PRO A 34 4.34 35.35 0.00
C PRO A 34 3.94 33.98 -0.57
N ALA A 35 3.07 33.26 0.13
CA ALA A 35 2.58 31.98 -0.39
C ALA A 35 1.57 32.23 -1.53
N ARG A 36 1.71 31.48 -2.62
CA ARG A 36 0.84 31.51 -3.79
C ARG A 36 -0.30 30.51 -3.61
N ALA A 37 -1.55 30.98 -3.69
CA ALA A 37 -2.70 30.08 -3.76
C ALA A 37 -2.72 29.36 -5.12
N LEU A 38 -2.78 28.03 -5.09
CA LEU A 38 -3.01 27.16 -6.23
C LEU A 38 -4.43 26.59 -6.10
N ILE A 39 -5.27 26.81 -7.11
CA ILE A 39 -6.71 26.53 -7.04
C ILE A 39 -7.08 25.43 -8.03
N SER A 40 -7.32 24.22 -7.52
CA SER A 40 -7.92 23.14 -8.30
C SER A 40 -9.45 23.26 -8.27
N ARG A 41 -10.13 22.96 -9.38
CA ARG A 41 -11.60 23.08 -9.51
C ARG A 41 -12.26 21.73 -9.75
N ARG A 42 -13.47 21.58 -9.19
CA ARG A 42 -14.37 20.44 -9.42
C ARG A 42 -15.75 20.98 -9.84
N ARG A 43 -16.40 20.33 -10.81
CA ARG A 43 -17.79 20.63 -11.21
C ARG A 43 -18.66 19.41 -10.98
N HIS A 44 -19.78 19.61 -10.28
CA HIS A 44 -20.79 18.59 -10.05
C HIS A 44 -22.02 18.86 -10.92
N ASP A 45 -22.67 17.82 -11.44
CA ASP A 45 -23.94 17.95 -12.16
C ASP A 45 -25.12 18.19 -11.19
N ALA A 46 -26.35 18.28 -11.72
CA ALA A 46 -27.55 18.49 -10.91
C ALA A 46 -27.81 17.36 -9.88
N ALA A 47 -27.41 16.12 -10.18
CA ALA A 47 -27.51 14.97 -9.30
C ALA A 47 -26.36 14.87 -8.28
N GLY A 48 -25.41 15.82 -8.30
CA GLY A 48 -24.28 15.88 -7.37
C GLY A 48 -23.09 15.00 -7.75
N ARG A 49 -23.02 14.52 -9.00
CA ARG A 49 -21.94 13.64 -9.48
C ARG A 49 -20.80 14.48 -10.05
N LEU A 50 -19.55 14.09 -9.78
CA LEU A 50 -18.36 14.82 -10.23
C LEU A 50 -18.15 14.61 -11.73
N VAL A 51 -18.42 15.64 -12.54
CA VAL A 51 -18.42 15.56 -14.00
C VAL A 51 -17.21 16.22 -14.67
N GLU A 52 -16.54 17.18 -14.01
CA GLU A 52 -15.33 17.82 -14.55
C GLU A 52 -14.36 18.21 -13.43
N GLN A 53 -13.06 18.07 -13.68
CA GLN A 53 -11.97 18.37 -12.73
C GLN A 53 -10.83 19.12 -13.43
N TRP A 54 -10.25 20.11 -12.77
CA TRP A 54 -9.05 20.85 -13.22
C TRP A 54 -8.01 20.92 -12.11
N ASP A 55 -6.74 20.79 -12.49
CA ASP A 55 -5.60 21.18 -11.66
C ASP A 55 -5.39 22.71 -11.68
N ALA A 56 -4.51 23.19 -10.81
CA ALA A 56 -4.26 24.62 -10.63
C ALA A 56 -3.47 25.31 -11.77
N ARG A 57 -2.95 24.56 -12.74
CA ARG A 57 -2.31 25.09 -13.96
C ARG A 57 -3.32 25.21 -15.10
N LEU A 58 -4.13 24.19 -15.31
CA LEU A 58 -5.09 24.11 -16.42
C LEU A 58 -6.41 24.82 -16.12
N PHE A 59 -6.79 25.02 -14.85
CA PHE A 59 -8.09 25.61 -14.47
C PHE A 59 -8.42 26.95 -15.18
N ASP A 60 -7.50 27.91 -15.19
CA ASP A 60 -7.71 29.24 -15.78
C ASP A 60 -7.14 29.40 -17.21
N SER A 61 -6.47 28.36 -17.73
CA SER A 61 -5.69 28.45 -19.00
C SER A 61 -6.14 27.47 -20.09
N ALA A 62 -6.68 26.31 -19.73
CA ALA A 62 -7.00 25.25 -20.69
C ALA A 62 -8.45 25.31 -21.18
N PRO A 63 -8.71 25.00 -22.47
CA PRO A 63 -10.08 24.95 -23.01
C PRO A 63 -10.89 23.73 -22.56
N LYS A 64 -10.26 22.79 -21.84
CA LYS A 64 -10.86 21.52 -21.37
C LYS A 64 -10.45 21.27 -19.90
N PRO A 65 -11.28 20.55 -19.12
CA PRO A 65 -10.85 19.99 -17.83
C PRO A 65 -9.77 18.91 -18.01
N ASN A 66 -8.93 18.72 -16.99
CA ASN A 66 -8.00 17.58 -16.89
C ASN A 66 -8.71 16.25 -17.11
N GLN A 67 -9.91 16.13 -16.52
CA GLN A 67 -10.78 14.97 -16.60
C GLN A 67 -12.25 15.40 -16.66
N ALA A 68 -13.00 14.83 -17.60
CA ALA A 68 -14.45 14.90 -17.66
C ALA A 68 -15.06 13.49 -17.61
N THR A 69 -16.15 13.34 -16.84
CA THR A 69 -16.79 12.05 -16.59
C THR A 69 -18.30 12.12 -16.90
N LEU A 70 -18.78 11.15 -17.67
CA LEU A 70 -20.19 10.96 -18.02
C LEU A 70 -20.73 9.74 -17.31
N TYR A 71 -21.93 9.86 -16.73
CA TYR A 71 -22.61 8.81 -15.99
C TYR A 71 -23.95 8.43 -16.63
N ASP A 72 -24.42 7.20 -16.39
CA ASP A 72 -25.82 6.83 -16.62
C ASP A 72 -26.76 7.55 -15.62
N MET A 73 -28.08 7.35 -15.72
CA MET A 73 -29.02 7.97 -14.76
C MET A 73 -28.92 7.42 -13.34
N SER A 74 -28.32 6.24 -13.14
CA SER A 74 -28.11 5.62 -11.83
C SER A 74 -26.78 6.01 -11.17
N GLY A 75 -25.93 6.78 -11.86
CA GLY A 75 -24.63 7.23 -11.36
C GLY A 75 -23.45 6.30 -11.70
N HIS A 76 -23.59 5.34 -12.61
CA HIS A 76 -22.47 4.52 -13.09
C HIS A 76 -21.68 5.26 -14.15
N LEU A 77 -20.35 5.19 -14.06
CA LEU A 77 -19.44 5.74 -15.06
C LEU A 77 -19.65 5.04 -16.41
N LEU A 78 -19.94 5.83 -17.44
CA LEU A 78 -20.00 5.38 -18.83
C LEU A 78 -18.76 5.80 -19.61
N ARG A 79 -18.34 7.07 -19.49
CA ARG A 79 -17.18 7.60 -20.22
C ARG A 79 -16.33 8.48 -19.31
N THR A 80 -15.01 8.31 -19.40
CA THR A 80 -14.02 9.27 -18.90
C THR A 80 -13.31 9.88 -20.11
N HIS A 81 -12.94 11.15 -20.06
CA HIS A 81 -12.14 11.85 -21.05
C HIS A 81 -11.09 12.68 -20.31
N SER A 82 -9.83 12.25 -20.40
CA SER A 82 -8.67 12.91 -19.81
C SER A 82 -7.87 13.63 -20.91
N VAL A 83 -7.26 14.77 -20.58
CA VAL A 83 -6.26 15.42 -21.47
C VAL A 83 -4.94 14.65 -21.49
N ASP A 84 -4.64 13.92 -20.42
CA ASP A 84 -3.43 13.12 -20.29
C ASP A 84 -3.66 11.77 -21.00
N ALA A 85 -4.72 11.05 -20.59
CA ALA A 85 -4.96 9.66 -20.98
C ALA A 85 -6.08 9.44 -22.01
N GLY A 86 -6.50 10.47 -22.74
CA GLY A 86 -7.58 10.39 -23.75
C GLY A 86 -8.94 9.96 -23.16
N TRP A 87 -9.90 9.58 -24.01
CA TRP A 87 -11.16 9.00 -23.56
C TRP A 87 -11.23 7.48 -23.55
N ARG A 88 -11.94 6.96 -22.54
CA ARG A 88 -12.37 5.56 -22.36
C ARG A 88 -13.89 5.52 -22.24
N LEU A 89 -14.55 4.57 -22.88
CA LEU A 89 -16.01 4.36 -22.85
C LEU A 89 -16.30 2.90 -22.45
N VAL A 90 -17.27 2.68 -21.56
CA VAL A 90 -17.74 1.37 -21.13
C VAL A 90 -19.26 1.27 -21.36
N LEU A 91 -19.68 0.16 -21.95
CA LEU A 91 -21.07 -0.27 -22.01
C LEU A 91 -21.25 -1.47 -21.06
N PRO A 92 -21.78 -1.26 -19.84
CA PRO A 92 -22.08 -2.34 -18.91
C PRO A 92 -23.34 -3.11 -19.34
N GLY A 93 -23.47 -4.35 -18.88
CA GLY A 93 -24.73 -5.10 -18.90
C GLY A 93 -25.64 -4.75 -17.72
N LEU A 94 -26.79 -5.44 -17.64
CA LEU A 94 -27.82 -5.17 -16.63
C LEU A 94 -27.35 -5.45 -15.19
N ALA A 95 -26.37 -6.35 -15.00
CA ALA A 95 -25.76 -6.65 -13.72
C ALA A 95 -24.42 -5.90 -13.51
N ARG A 96 -24.16 -4.88 -14.34
CA ARG A 96 -22.94 -4.06 -14.38
C ARG A 96 -21.68 -4.78 -14.87
N GLU A 97 -21.82 -6.00 -15.38
CA GLU A 97 -20.73 -6.74 -16.01
C GLU A 97 -20.22 -5.98 -17.26
N ILE A 98 -18.91 -5.86 -17.44
CA ILE A 98 -18.31 -5.08 -18.54
C ILE A 98 -18.55 -5.83 -19.85
N ARG A 99 -19.59 -5.47 -20.60
CA ARG A 99 -19.92 -6.15 -21.87
C ARG A 99 -19.05 -5.67 -23.01
N GLN A 100 -18.90 -4.36 -23.16
CA GLN A 100 -18.05 -3.77 -24.19
C GLN A 100 -17.34 -2.53 -23.64
N ARG A 101 -16.15 -2.23 -24.17
CA ARG A 101 -15.40 -1.01 -23.88
C ARG A 101 -14.67 -0.51 -25.12
N TRP A 102 -14.39 0.78 -25.18
CA TRP A 102 -13.67 1.45 -26.27
C TRP A 102 -12.68 2.49 -25.73
N ASP A 103 -11.66 2.82 -26.51
CA ASP A 103 -10.75 3.95 -26.25
C ASP A 103 -10.63 4.91 -27.45
N GLU A 104 -9.95 6.04 -27.23
CA GLU A 104 -9.74 7.09 -28.22
C GLU A 104 -8.80 6.75 -29.39
N ARG A 105 -8.04 5.65 -29.30
CA ARG A 105 -7.30 5.08 -30.43
C ARG A 105 -8.21 4.27 -31.35
N GLY A 106 -9.44 4.01 -30.92
CA GLY A 106 -10.41 3.17 -31.63
C GLY A 106 -10.32 1.70 -31.25
N ASN A 107 -9.58 1.33 -30.20
CA ASN A 107 -9.61 -0.04 -29.70
C ASN A 107 -11.01 -0.36 -29.18
N HIS A 108 -11.44 -1.61 -29.38
CA HIS A 108 -12.73 -2.12 -28.96
C HIS A 108 -12.55 -3.49 -28.31
N TRP A 109 -13.22 -3.72 -27.19
CA TRP A 109 -13.29 -5.03 -26.56
C TRP A 109 -14.72 -5.48 -26.34
N ARG A 110 -14.92 -6.79 -26.39
CA ARG A 110 -16.18 -7.45 -26.00
C ARG A 110 -15.90 -8.63 -25.08
N THR A 111 -16.48 -8.61 -23.89
CA THR A 111 -16.31 -9.69 -22.89
C THR A 111 -17.50 -10.63 -22.92
N ARG A 112 -17.25 -11.90 -23.24
CA ARG A 112 -18.23 -12.99 -23.09
C ARG A 112 -18.21 -13.48 -21.65
N HIS A 113 -19.39 -13.75 -21.11
CA HIS A 113 -19.58 -14.22 -19.73
C HIS A 113 -20.41 -15.50 -19.71
N ASP A 114 -20.23 -16.32 -18.68
CA ASP A 114 -21.09 -17.48 -18.42
C ASP A 114 -22.43 -17.10 -17.73
N GLY A 115 -23.25 -18.09 -17.42
CA GLY A 115 -24.52 -17.91 -16.69
C GLY A 115 -24.36 -17.47 -15.22
N GLN A 116 -23.14 -17.42 -14.69
CA GLN A 116 -22.80 -16.85 -13.38
C GLN A 116 -22.17 -15.45 -13.51
N LEU A 117 -22.18 -14.87 -14.72
CA LEU A 117 -21.59 -13.58 -15.05
C LEU A 117 -20.08 -13.50 -14.81
N ARG A 118 -19.37 -14.64 -14.89
CA ARG A 118 -17.90 -14.67 -14.85
C ARG A 118 -17.36 -14.50 -16.29
N PRO A 119 -16.32 -13.68 -16.53
CA PRO A 119 -15.69 -13.56 -17.84
C PRO A 119 -15.17 -14.92 -18.30
N VAL A 120 -15.53 -15.37 -19.51
CA VAL A 120 -15.04 -16.61 -20.13
C VAL A 120 -14.19 -16.38 -21.36
N ALA A 121 -14.35 -15.25 -22.04
CA ALA A 121 -13.48 -14.85 -23.14
C ALA A 121 -13.52 -13.33 -23.39
N LEU A 122 -12.42 -12.81 -23.93
CA LEU A 122 -12.25 -11.43 -24.36
C LEU A 122 -11.95 -11.38 -25.86
N GLU A 123 -12.80 -10.70 -26.60
CA GLU A 123 -12.53 -10.23 -27.96
C GLU A 123 -11.85 -8.86 -27.88
N GLU A 124 -10.82 -8.62 -28.69
CA GLU A 124 -10.10 -7.34 -28.81
C GLU A 124 -9.93 -7.01 -30.30
N ASN A 125 -10.40 -5.84 -30.72
CA ASN A 125 -10.30 -5.32 -32.10
C ASN A 125 -10.82 -6.29 -33.19
N GLY A 126 -11.84 -7.08 -32.86
CA GLY A 126 -12.42 -8.11 -33.73
C GLY A 126 -11.65 -9.45 -33.75
N GLN A 127 -10.48 -9.53 -33.10
CA GLN A 127 -9.83 -10.81 -32.79
C GLN A 127 -10.57 -11.46 -31.62
N ALA A 128 -11.17 -12.62 -31.87
CA ALA A 128 -11.84 -13.41 -30.83
C ALA A 128 -10.82 -14.09 -29.91
N ASP A 129 -11.25 -14.34 -28.67
CA ASP A 129 -10.61 -15.24 -27.71
C ASP A 129 -9.13 -14.92 -27.41
N VAL A 130 -8.81 -13.61 -27.35
CA VAL A 130 -7.47 -13.08 -27.01
C VAL A 130 -7.11 -13.36 -25.55
N ASP A 131 -8.10 -13.28 -24.65
CA ASP A 131 -8.04 -13.88 -23.32
C ASP A 131 -9.18 -14.91 -23.23
N THR A 132 -8.96 -16.08 -22.62
CA THR A 132 -10.01 -17.05 -22.29
C THR A 132 -9.86 -17.56 -20.86
N PHE A 133 -10.98 -17.89 -20.23
CA PHE A 133 -11.05 -18.32 -18.83
C PHE A 133 -11.98 -19.53 -18.68
N ILE A 134 -11.44 -20.62 -18.16
CA ILE A 134 -12.14 -21.87 -17.91
C ILE A 134 -12.28 -22.03 -16.39
N TYR A 135 -13.50 -22.26 -15.92
CA TYR A 135 -13.79 -22.48 -14.49
C TYR A 135 -14.17 -23.93 -14.22
N GLY A 136 -13.76 -24.45 -13.06
CA GLY A 136 -14.22 -25.75 -12.59
C GLY A 136 -15.74 -25.77 -12.41
N ASN A 137 -16.40 -26.74 -13.02
CA ASN A 137 -17.85 -26.95 -12.97
C ASN A 137 -18.22 -27.93 -11.82
N SER A 138 -19.36 -28.62 -11.90
CA SER A 138 -19.73 -29.66 -10.93
C SER A 138 -19.04 -31.02 -11.18
N THR A 139 -18.50 -31.27 -12.38
CA THR A 139 -17.91 -32.55 -12.78
C THR A 139 -16.41 -32.67 -12.46
N VAL A 140 -15.72 -31.56 -12.14
CA VAL A 140 -14.35 -31.62 -11.62
C VAL A 140 -14.32 -32.22 -10.21
N ASP A 141 -13.20 -32.87 -9.88
CA ASP A 141 -12.99 -33.50 -8.58
C ASP A 141 -13.10 -32.48 -7.44
N ALA A 142 -13.88 -32.84 -6.43
CA ALA A 142 -14.01 -32.07 -5.20
C ALA A 142 -12.71 -32.05 -4.39
N GLY A 143 -11.89 -33.11 -4.46
CA GLY A 143 -10.63 -33.23 -3.72
C GLY A 143 -9.61 -32.14 -4.08
N HIS A 144 -9.75 -31.51 -5.24
CA HIS A 144 -8.89 -30.42 -5.72
C HIS A 144 -9.41 -29.01 -5.42
N ASN A 145 -10.61 -28.86 -4.82
CA ASN A 145 -11.26 -27.57 -4.52
C ASN A 145 -11.46 -26.64 -5.75
N LEU A 146 -11.59 -27.20 -6.95
CA LEU A 146 -11.68 -26.46 -8.22
C LEU A 146 -13.08 -25.92 -8.55
N ARG A 147 -14.13 -26.43 -7.91
CA ARG A 147 -15.52 -26.12 -8.26
C ARG A 147 -15.81 -24.63 -8.05
N GLY A 148 -16.25 -23.95 -9.10
CA GLY A 148 -16.50 -22.50 -9.12
C GLY A 148 -15.25 -21.63 -9.28
N ARG A 149 -14.04 -22.19 -9.21
CA ARG A 149 -12.75 -21.47 -9.31
C ARG A 149 -12.21 -21.46 -10.74
N LEU A 150 -11.31 -20.52 -11.03
CA LEU A 150 -10.54 -20.51 -12.27
C LEU A 150 -9.68 -21.79 -12.31
N PHE A 151 -9.75 -22.52 -13.41
CA PHE A 151 -8.97 -23.74 -13.65
C PHE A 151 -7.85 -23.47 -14.67
N GLU A 152 -8.16 -22.68 -15.71
CA GLU A 152 -7.23 -22.35 -16.77
C GLU A 152 -7.55 -20.98 -17.35
N GLN A 153 -6.51 -20.19 -17.58
CA GLN A 153 -6.53 -18.94 -18.31
C GLN A 153 -5.56 -19.07 -19.48
N THR A 154 -5.98 -18.67 -20.68
CA THR A 154 -5.08 -18.54 -21.84
C THR A 154 -5.11 -17.10 -22.33
N ASP A 155 -3.95 -16.54 -22.65
CA ASP A 155 -3.78 -15.21 -23.25
C ASP A 155 -2.61 -15.21 -24.26
N LEU A 156 -2.28 -14.06 -24.84
CA LEU A 156 -1.19 -13.92 -25.83
C LEU A 156 0.20 -14.29 -25.30
N SER A 157 0.40 -14.46 -23.99
CA SER A 157 1.67 -14.93 -23.41
C SER A 157 1.75 -16.46 -23.23
N GLY A 158 0.63 -17.18 -23.43
CA GLY A 158 0.49 -18.61 -23.20
C GLY A 158 -0.69 -18.94 -22.29
N SER A 159 -0.59 -19.97 -21.45
CA SER A 159 -1.62 -20.34 -20.48
C SER A 159 -1.12 -20.45 -19.03
N LEU A 160 -2.03 -20.27 -18.09
CA LEU A 160 -1.87 -20.50 -16.65
C LEU A 160 -2.96 -21.46 -16.19
N ARG A 161 -2.57 -22.62 -15.69
CA ARG A 161 -3.47 -23.64 -15.12
C ARG A 161 -3.30 -23.70 -13.61
N LEU A 162 -4.41 -23.79 -12.90
CA LEU A 162 -4.47 -23.85 -11.44
C LEU A 162 -5.07 -25.21 -11.08
N ASP A 163 -4.19 -26.18 -10.80
CA ASP A 163 -4.54 -27.61 -10.73
C ASP A 163 -5.24 -28.01 -9.42
N SER A 164 -5.13 -27.18 -8.38
CA SER A 164 -5.77 -27.40 -7.07
C SER A 164 -5.68 -26.17 -6.17
N TYR A 165 -6.65 -26.04 -5.26
CA TYR A 165 -6.69 -25.00 -4.23
C TYR A 165 -6.66 -25.59 -2.81
N GLY A 166 -6.06 -24.85 -1.88
CA GLY A 166 -6.16 -25.12 -0.44
C GLY A 166 -7.51 -24.70 0.11
N LEU A 167 -7.80 -25.04 1.37
CA LEU A 167 -9.08 -24.75 2.02
C LEU A 167 -9.41 -23.23 2.09
N LEU A 168 -8.38 -22.38 2.11
CA LEU A 168 -8.52 -20.91 2.05
C LEU A 168 -8.66 -20.35 0.63
N GLY A 169 -8.71 -21.19 -0.41
CA GLY A 169 -8.85 -20.76 -1.80
C GLY A 169 -7.57 -20.23 -2.45
N ARG A 170 -6.39 -20.47 -1.87
CA ARG A 170 -5.07 -20.21 -2.48
C ARG A 170 -4.61 -21.39 -3.36
N PRO A 171 -3.96 -21.17 -4.51
CA PRO A 171 -3.51 -22.27 -5.38
C PRO A 171 -2.38 -23.08 -4.72
N LEU A 172 -2.53 -24.40 -4.66
CA LEU A 172 -1.49 -25.33 -4.18
C LEU A 172 -0.52 -25.75 -5.29
N ARG A 173 -0.97 -25.64 -6.54
CA ARG A 173 -0.18 -25.94 -7.72
C ARG A 173 -0.65 -25.07 -8.87
N GLU A 174 0.30 -24.44 -9.53
CA GLU A 174 0.10 -23.69 -10.76
C GLU A 174 1.04 -24.21 -11.84
N THR A 175 0.58 -24.22 -13.08
CA THR A 175 1.37 -24.65 -14.24
C THR A 175 1.22 -23.58 -15.32
N ARG A 176 2.32 -22.89 -15.67
CA ARG A 176 2.35 -21.90 -16.76
C ARG A 176 3.05 -22.48 -17.97
N THR A 177 2.39 -22.43 -19.12
CA THR A 177 2.94 -22.76 -20.43
C THR A 177 3.06 -21.46 -21.21
N PHE A 178 4.25 -21.11 -21.70
CA PHE A 178 4.47 -19.87 -22.46
C PHE A 178 4.19 -20.04 -23.97
N GLU A 179 4.08 -18.90 -24.68
CA GLU A 179 3.99 -18.81 -26.16
C GLU A 179 5.07 -19.67 -26.87
N ASP A 180 6.27 -19.79 -26.29
CA ASP A 180 7.37 -20.61 -26.82
C ASP A 180 7.25 -22.12 -26.52
N GLY A 181 6.14 -22.55 -25.93
CA GLY A 181 5.82 -23.94 -25.58
C GLY A 181 6.45 -24.44 -24.27
N LYS A 182 7.33 -23.66 -23.63
CA LYS A 182 7.96 -24.08 -22.35
C LYS A 182 6.93 -24.10 -21.23
N THR A 183 6.92 -25.18 -20.46
CA THR A 183 5.95 -25.42 -19.38
C THR A 183 6.64 -25.55 -18.04
N PHE A 184 6.12 -24.84 -17.04
CA PHE A 184 6.72 -24.62 -15.74
C PHE A 184 5.68 -24.80 -14.63
N THR A 185 5.96 -25.60 -13.61
CA THR A 185 5.03 -25.87 -12.50
C THR A 185 5.61 -25.45 -11.15
N SER A 186 4.92 -24.55 -10.45
CA SER A 186 5.20 -24.22 -9.04
C SER A 186 4.18 -24.89 -8.11
N ARG A 187 4.59 -25.17 -6.87
CA ARG A 187 3.78 -25.81 -5.82
C ARG A 187 3.95 -25.10 -4.49
N TYR A 188 2.88 -25.09 -3.69
CA TYR A 188 2.80 -24.37 -2.43
C TYR A 188 2.23 -25.25 -1.31
N LEU A 189 2.79 -25.09 -0.12
CA LEU A 189 2.24 -25.53 1.15
C LEU A 189 1.97 -24.29 1.99
N TYR A 190 0.73 -24.15 2.47
CA TYR A 190 0.32 -23.04 3.34
C TYR A 190 0.02 -23.52 4.75
N ASP A 191 0.10 -22.62 5.72
CA ASP A 191 -0.44 -22.83 7.06
C ASP A 191 -1.98 -22.61 7.09
N PRO A 192 -2.65 -22.87 8.23
CA PRO A 192 -4.09 -22.64 8.39
C PRO A 192 -4.54 -21.17 8.33
N LEU A 193 -3.62 -20.20 8.25
CA LEU A 193 -3.89 -18.77 8.11
C LEU A 193 -3.61 -18.26 6.68
N GLY A 194 -2.99 -19.08 5.83
CA GLY A 194 -2.67 -18.79 4.43
C GLY A 194 -1.26 -18.25 4.19
N ALA A 195 -0.38 -18.27 5.20
CA ALA A 195 1.04 -17.97 5.02
C ALA A 195 1.77 -19.15 4.34
N VAL A 196 2.75 -18.88 3.49
CA VAL A 196 3.49 -19.92 2.75
C VAL A 196 4.52 -20.57 3.68
N LEU A 197 4.36 -21.86 3.97
CA LEU A 197 5.33 -22.65 4.73
C LEU A 197 6.44 -23.20 3.83
N GLU A 198 6.08 -23.71 2.65
CA GLU A 198 7.03 -24.21 1.68
C GLU A 198 6.57 -23.93 0.25
N GLN A 199 7.50 -23.63 -0.64
CA GLN A 199 7.29 -23.50 -2.08
C GLN A 199 8.30 -24.39 -2.81
N THR A 200 7.85 -25.20 -3.76
CA THR A 200 8.71 -25.73 -4.82
C THR A 200 8.48 -24.88 -6.05
N ASP A 201 9.51 -24.17 -6.49
CA ASP A 201 9.39 -23.38 -7.73
C ASP A 201 9.54 -24.25 -8.98
N ALA A 202 9.31 -23.63 -10.14
CA ALA A 202 9.41 -24.29 -11.43
C ALA A 202 10.81 -24.78 -11.82
N GLY A 203 11.86 -24.34 -11.11
CA GLY A 203 13.22 -24.86 -11.22
C GLY A 203 13.46 -26.09 -10.34
N LEU A 204 12.43 -26.56 -9.63
CA LEU A 204 12.44 -27.63 -8.62
C LEU A 204 13.26 -27.29 -7.36
N HIS A 205 13.61 -26.01 -7.16
CA HIS A 205 14.20 -25.55 -5.92
C HIS A 205 13.13 -25.40 -4.84
N ARG A 206 13.48 -25.70 -3.59
CA ARG A 206 12.55 -25.65 -2.45
C ARG A 206 12.91 -24.49 -1.53
N LYS A 207 11.95 -23.63 -1.25
CA LYS A 207 12.03 -22.53 -0.29
C LYS A 207 11.12 -22.84 0.88
N ARG A 208 11.60 -22.61 2.11
CA ARG A 208 10.84 -22.84 3.34
C ARG A 208 10.89 -21.61 4.22
N TRP A 209 9.74 -21.24 4.77
CA TRP A 209 9.61 -20.17 5.75
C TRP A 209 9.05 -20.71 7.07
N ARG A 210 9.45 -20.09 8.17
CA ARG A 210 8.92 -20.38 9.51
C ARG A 210 8.51 -19.07 10.16
N TYR A 211 7.39 -19.13 10.86
CA TYR A 211 6.77 -17.97 11.49
C TYR A 211 6.75 -18.14 13.01
N ASP A 212 6.73 -17.02 13.74
CA ASP A 212 6.61 -17.01 15.20
C ASP A 212 5.14 -17.13 15.69
N LEU A 213 4.92 -16.97 16.99
CA LEU A 213 3.58 -17.04 17.62
C LEU A 213 2.64 -15.87 17.23
N ALA A 214 3.18 -14.76 16.71
CA ALA A 214 2.43 -13.66 16.12
C ALA A 214 2.15 -13.88 14.61
N GLY A 215 2.85 -14.85 13.99
CA GLY A 215 2.84 -15.13 12.56
C GLY A 215 3.91 -14.35 11.80
N GLN A 216 4.82 -13.64 12.46
CA GLN A 216 5.85 -12.85 11.79
C GLN A 216 6.96 -13.77 11.27
N LEU A 217 7.60 -13.38 10.16
CA LEU A 217 8.63 -14.21 9.51
C LEU A 217 9.85 -14.35 10.43
N ALA A 218 10.07 -15.54 10.97
CA ALA A 218 11.18 -15.80 11.88
C ALA A 218 12.41 -16.37 11.15
N GLN A 219 12.22 -17.29 10.20
CA GLN A 219 13.31 -17.98 9.50
C GLN A 219 12.97 -18.25 8.02
N ALA A 220 13.99 -18.29 7.17
CA ALA A 220 13.88 -18.70 5.76
C ALA A 220 15.05 -19.59 5.34
N GLN A 221 14.79 -20.61 4.54
CA GLN A 221 15.77 -21.59 4.08
C GLN A 221 15.58 -21.93 2.59
N LEU A 222 16.68 -22.25 1.90
CA LEU A 222 16.70 -22.68 0.50
C LEU A 222 17.32 -24.08 0.38
N GLN A 223 16.70 -24.96 -0.39
CA GLN A 223 17.26 -26.23 -0.84
C GLN A 223 17.26 -26.23 -2.36
N LEU A 224 18.44 -26.33 -2.97
CA LEU A 224 18.60 -26.36 -4.42
C LEU A 224 18.29 -27.74 -4.99
N VAL A 225 17.86 -27.79 -6.24
CA VAL A 225 17.58 -29.05 -6.94
C VAL A 225 18.83 -29.96 -6.94
N GLY A 226 18.64 -31.23 -6.58
CA GLY A 226 19.73 -32.21 -6.47
C GLY A 226 20.60 -32.11 -5.20
N GLN A 227 20.42 -31.08 -4.36
CA GLN A 227 21.15 -30.92 -3.10
C GLN A 227 20.31 -31.40 -1.91
N ALA A 228 20.94 -32.12 -0.98
CA ALA A 228 20.26 -32.67 0.20
C ALA A 228 20.15 -31.67 1.36
N GLU A 229 21.02 -30.67 1.40
CA GLU A 229 21.11 -29.69 2.50
C GLU A 229 20.11 -28.54 2.34
N TRP A 230 19.84 -27.87 3.47
CA TRP A 230 19.05 -26.64 3.52
C TRP A 230 19.97 -25.49 3.91
N LEU A 231 20.23 -24.60 2.96
CA LEU A 231 20.99 -23.38 3.18
C LEU A 231 20.16 -22.41 4.04
N PRO A 232 20.67 -21.93 5.19
CA PRO A 232 20.04 -20.85 5.93
C PRO A 232 20.10 -19.57 5.11
N ILE A 233 18.97 -18.88 4.98
CA ILE A 233 18.88 -17.56 4.32
C ILE A 233 18.60 -16.49 5.38
N LEU A 234 17.62 -16.75 6.25
CA LEU A 234 17.30 -15.97 7.43
C LEU A 234 17.29 -16.90 8.65
N GLU A 235 18.15 -16.62 9.62
CA GLU A 235 18.32 -17.43 10.84
C GLU A 235 17.36 -17.01 11.96
N SER A 236 17.18 -15.70 12.13
CA SER A 236 16.24 -15.11 13.08
C SER A 236 15.86 -13.69 12.66
N ALA A 237 14.60 -13.29 12.85
CA ALA A 237 14.18 -11.89 12.88
C ALA A 237 13.44 -11.61 14.19
N HIS A 238 13.65 -10.41 14.72
CA HIS A 238 13.00 -9.92 15.93
C HIS A 238 12.21 -8.66 15.61
N TYR A 239 11.05 -8.51 16.25
CA TYR A 239 10.10 -7.44 16.01
C TYR A 239 9.80 -6.70 17.31
N ASN A 240 9.49 -5.40 17.22
CA ASN A 240 8.95 -4.65 18.35
C ASN A 240 7.48 -5.04 18.61
N ALA A 241 6.92 -4.57 19.73
CA ALA A 241 5.54 -4.88 20.17
C ALA A 241 4.43 -4.50 19.18
N VAL A 242 4.80 -3.82 18.11
CA VAL A 242 3.94 -3.14 17.15
C VAL A 242 4.25 -3.57 15.70
N GLY A 243 5.03 -4.63 15.53
CA GLY A 243 5.15 -5.38 14.29
C GLY A 243 6.32 -5.00 13.38
N GLN A 244 7.09 -3.96 13.70
CA GLN A 244 8.24 -3.53 12.93
C GLN A 244 9.48 -4.35 13.28
N ILE A 245 10.29 -4.72 12.29
CA ILE A 245 11.53 -5.47 12.48
C ILE A 245 12.58 -4.60 13.17
N ILE A 246 13.22 -5.10 14.22
CA ILE A 246 14.26 -4.37 14.99
C ILE A 246 15.64 -5.02 14.91
N GLU A 247 15.69 -6.32 14.62
CA GLU A 247 16.94 -7.06 14.40
C GLU A 247 16.69 -8.20 13.41
N GLN A 248 17.70 -8.50 12.60
CA GLN A 248 17.70 -9.61 11.66
C GLN A 248 19.09 -10.25 11.57
N ARG A 249 19.16 -11.59 11.63
CA ARG A 249 20.37 -12.38 11.40
C ARG A 249 20.25 -13.18 10.10
N ILE A 250 21.17 -12.94 9.18
CA ILE A 250 21.19 -13.51 7.85
C ILE A 250 22.16 -14.70 7.80
N GLY A 251 21.88 -15.70 6.97
CA GLY A 251 22.65 -16.96 6.90
C GLY A 251 24.11 -16.85 6.42
N ASN A 252 24.57 -15.65 6.04
CA ASN A 252 25.99 -15.34 5.79
C ASN A 252 26.68 -14.64 7.00
N GLY A 253 26.05 -14.68 8.19
CA GLY A 253 26.58 -14.13 9.44
C GLY A 253 26.28 -12.66 9.70
N MET A 254 25.73 -11.92 8.72
CA MET A 254 25.39 -10.50 8.90
C MET A 254 24.26 -10.31 9.92
N VAL A 255 24.33 -9.21 10.67
CA VAL A 255 23.26 -8.76 11.57
C VAL A 255 22.84 -7.34 11.21
N SER A 256 21.59 -7.17 10.82
CA SER A 256 20.96 -5.88 10.55
C SER A 256 20.06 -5.46 11.73
N HIS A 257 20.00 -4.17 12.01
CA HIS A 257 19.20 -3.60 13.08
C HIS A 257 18.47 -2.34 12.61
N TRP A 258 17.31 -2.07 13.23
CA TRP A 258 16.51 -0.88 12.98
C TRP A 258 16.08 -0.25 14.30
N ARG A 259 16.20 1.07 14.41
CA ARG A 259 15.75 1.87 15.55
C ARG A 259 14.68 2.84 15.09
N TYR A 260 13.53 2.80 15.76
CA TYR A 260 12.39 3.67 15.50
C TYR A 260 12.21 4.70 16.63
N ASP A 261 11.57 5.82 16.31
CA ASP A 261 11.11 6.76 17.32
C ASP A 261 9.90 6.18 18.08
N PRO A 262 9.91 6.14 19.42
CA PRO A 262 8.80 5.56 20.18
C PRO A 262 7.53 6.43 20.20
N ALA A 263 7.58 7.69 19.76
CA ALA A 263 6.44 8.60 19.76
C ALA A 263 5.66 8.57 18.43
N ASP A 264 6.33 8.38 17.29
CA ASP A 264 5.71 8.37 15.96
C ASP A 264 6.05 7.15 15.08
N ALA A 265 6.80 6.17 15.61
CA ALA A 265 7.22 4.93 14.94
C ALA A 265 8.02 5.09 13.63
N ARG A 266 8.57 6.27 13.33
CA ARG A 266 9.43 6.49 12.15
C ARG A 266 10.84 5.93 12.36
N LEU A 267 11.47 5.48 11.26
CA LEU A 267 12.81 4.88 11.28
C LEU A 267 13.90 5.94 11.52
N GLN A 268 14.48 6.00 12.72
CA GLN A 268 15.56 6.93 13.04
C GLN A 268 16.93 6.45 12.54
N ARG A 269 17.18 5.14 12.54
CA ARG A 269 18.47 4.56 12.14
C ARG A 269 18.29 3.12 11.67
N GLN A 270 19.02 2.72 10.63
CA GLN A 270 19.23 1.32 10.28
C GLN A 270 20.72 1.05 10.05
N TRP A 271 21.24 -0.08 10.50
CA TRP A 271 22.64 -0.43 10.30
C TRP A 271 22.83 -1.94 10.16
N THR A 272 23.90 -2.35 9.47
CA THR A 272 24.26 -3.76 9.27
C THR A 272 25.71 -3.99 9.62
N LEU A 273 25.97 -5.04 10.40
CA LEU A 273 27.28 -5.48 10.85
C LEU A 273 27.65 -6.83 10.22
N SER A 274 28.93 -7.03 9.93
CA SER A 274 29.55 -8.33 9.64
C SER A 274 30.86 -8.40 10.41
N ASP A 275 31.06 -9.45 11.22
CA ASP A 275 32.22 -9.61 12.11
C ASP A 275 32.58 -8.33 12.92
N GLN A 276 31.54 -7.66 13.45
CA GLN A 276 31.59 -6.39 14.17
C GLN A 276 31.99 -5.14 13.34
N ALA A 277 32.37 -5.29 12.08
CA ALA A 277 32.55 -4.17 11.16
C ALA A 277 31.20 -3.68 10.58
N ALA A 278 31.02 -2.36 10.48
CA ALA A 278 29.83 -1.78 9.86
C ALA A 278 29.92 -1.84 8.33
N LEU A 279 28.91 -2.42 7.69
CA LEU A 279 28.76 -2.45 6.23
C LEU A 279 27.86 -1.32 5.71
N GLN A 280 26.92 -0.88 6.54
CA GLN A 280 25.92 0.16 6.24
C GLN A 280 25.45 0.76 7.56
N ASP A 281 25.28 2.08 7.65
CA ASP A 281 24.76 2.72 8.87
C ASP A 281 24.05 4.05 8.58
N PHE A 282 22.79 3.99 8.16
CA PHE A 282 22.00 5.17 7.80
C PHE A 282 21.23 5.71 9.00
N GLU A 283 21.48 6.97 9.34
CA GLU A 283 20.71 7.78 10.29
C GLU A 283 19.84 8.81 9.55
N TYR A 284 18.57 8.90 9.93
CA TYR A 284 17.55 9.73 9.28
C TYR A 284 17.14 10.89 10.18
N ALA A 285 17.01 12.09 9.60
CA ALA A 285 16.34 13.22 10.25
C ALA A 285 15.10 13.64 9.47
N TYR A 286 14.05 14.00 10.18
CA TYR A 286 12.73 14.34 9.63
C TYR A 286 12.34 15.77 9.95
N ASP A 287 11.54 16.39 9.09
CA ASP A 287 10.69 17.52 9.49
C ASP A 287 9.46 17.02 10.29
N PRO A 288 8.65 17.90 10.91
CA PRO A 288 7.47 17.48 11.66
C PRO A 288 6.41 16.73 10.83
N MET A 289 6.37 16.93 9.50
CA MET A 289 5.44 16.23 8.61
C MET A 289 5.93 14.81 8.27
N GLY A 290 7.21 14.52 8.48
CA GLY A 290 7.84 13.22 8.19
C GLY A 290 8.63 13.20 6.89
N ASN A 291 8.95 14.35 6.28
CA ASN A 291 9.84 14.40 5.14
C ASN A 291 11.30 14.27 5.61
N ILE A 292 12.11 13.47 4.91
CA ILE A 292 13.51 13.24 5.27
C ILE A 292 14.34 14.47 4.90
N THR A 293 14.81 15.21 5.89
CA THR A 293 15.66 16.41 5.70
C THR A 293 17.15 16.09 5.65
N ARG A 294 17.56 14.94 6.21
CA ARG A 294 18.95 14.45 6.18
C ARG A 294 18.98 12.93 6.18
N ILE A 295 19.92 12.36 5.41
CA ILE A 295 20.44 11.01 5.64
C ILE A 295 21.95 11.13 5.86
N PHE A 296 22.45 10.52 6.93
CA PHE A 296 23.88 10.44 7.21
C PHE A 296 24.31 8.98 7.29
N ASP A 297 25.32 8.59 6.52
CA ASP A 297 25.90 7.25 6.55
C ASP A 297 27.11 7.22 7.49
N GLN A 298 26.94 6.68 8.70
CA GLN A 298 28.03 6.59 9.68
C GLN A 298 29.11 5.56 9.28
N ALA A 299 28.81 4.65 8.34
CA ALA A 299 29.79 3.69 7.81
C ALA A 299 30.64 4.30 6.68
N PHE A 300 30.29 5.49 6.18
CA PHE A 300 31.02 6.15 5.11
C PHE A 300 32.40 6.62 5.58
N THR A 301 33.46 6.21 4.88
CA THR A 301 34.82 6.72 5.12
C THR A 301 35.04 8.02 4.31
N PRO A 302 35.28 9.17 4.96
CA PRO A 302 35.40 10.44 4.25
C PRO A 302 36.57 10.47 3.26
N SER A 303 36.31 10.94 2.02
CA SER A 303 37.34 11.15 1.00
C SER A 303 37.65 12.63 0.80
N HIS A 304 38.84 12.91 0.29
CA HIS A 304 39.31 14.26 -0.02
C HIS A 304 39.83 14.29 -1.45
N PHE A 305 39.16 15.05 -2.33
CA PHE A 305 39.49 15.15 -3.74
C PHE A 305 39.06 16.53 -4.28
N ALA A 306 39.81 17.08 -5.25
CA ALA A 306 39.54 18.39 -5.86
C ALA A 306 39.26 19.53 -4.84
N ASN A 307 39.99 19.57 -3.72
CA ASN A 307 39.78 20.50 -2.58
C ASN A 307 38.40 20.40 -1.89
N GLN A 308 37.67 19.31 -2.11
CA GLN A 308 36.41 19.01 -1.44
C GLN A 308 36.61 17.85 -0.46
N ARG A 309 35.86 17.88 0.64
CA ARG A 309 35.65 16.73 1.52
C ARG A 309 34.28 16.14 1.22
N VAL A 310 34.21 14.84 1.01
CA VAL A 310 32.96 14.07 0.90
C VAL A 310 32.88 13.19 2.15
N ASP A 311 31.77 13.19 2.87
CA ASP A 311 31.67 12.58 4.20
C ASP A 311 30.37 11.80 4.46
N GLY A 312 29.68 11.36 3.39
CA GLY A 312 28.48 10.52 3.50
C GLY A 312 27.20 11.29 3.81
N HIS A 313 27.26 12.61 4.03
CA HIS A 313 26.10 13.43 4.33
C HIS A 313 25.24 13.71 3.07
N ARG A 314 23.92 13.50 3.19
CA ARG A 314 22.91 13.90 2.20
C ARG A 314 21.87 14.79 2.87
N GLY A 315 21.64 15.98 2.34
CA GLY A 315 20.69 16.97 2.87
C GLY A 315 19.60 17.32 1.85
N PHE A 316 18.38 17.52 2.33
CA PHE A 316 17.19 17.71 1.49
C PHE A 316 16.30 18.85 2.00
N SER A 317 15.63 19.54 1.09
CA SER A 317 14.67 20.60 1.41
C SER A 317 13.43 20.50 0.54
N TYR A 318 12.29 20.93 1.06
CA TYR A 318 10.98 20.79 0.43
C TYR A 318 10.24 22.13 0.36
N ASP A 319 9.32 22.26 -0.59
CA ASP A 319 8.35 23.36 -0.60
C ASP A 319 7.21 23.10 0.41
N SER A 320 6.32 24.08 0.57
CA SER A 320 5.15 23.93 1.46
C SER A 320 4.13 22.88 0.99
N LEU A 321 4.26 22.33 -0.22
CA LEU A 321 3.49 21.20 -0.74
C LEU A 321 4.23 19.87 -0.58
N TYR A 322 5.36 19.87 0.12
CA TYR A 322 6.23 18.72 0.39
C TYR A 322 6.87 18.10 -0.86
N ARG A 323 7.02 18.87 -1.95
CA ARG A 323 7.79 18.48 -3.14
C ARG A 323 9.27 18.78 -2.91
N LEU A 324 10.15 17.89 -3.36
CA LEU A 324 11.60 18.01 -3.15
C LEU A 324 12.17 19.21 -3.92
N LEU A 325 12.59 20.29 -3.25
CA LEU A 325 13.19 21.47 -3.89
C LEU A 325 14.69 21.32 -4.14
N SER A 326 15.41 20.66 -3.22
CA SER A 326 16.85 20.46 -3.35
C SER A 326 17.31 19.19 -2.66
N ALA A 327 18.36 18.59 -3.23
CA ALA A 327 19.07 17.46 -2.67
C ALA A 327 20.59 17.67 -2.83
N SER A 328 21.33 17.45 -1.76
CA SER A 328 22.79 17.41 -1.76
C SER A 328 23.28 15.98 -1.50
N GLY A 329 24.45 15.67 -2.04
CA GLY A 329 25.10 14.39 -1.86
C GLY A 329 26.42 14.35 -2.59
N TYR A 330 26.84 13.15 -3.02
CA TYR A 330 28.07 12.95 -3.76
C TYR A 330 27.84 11.97 -4.92
N ASP A 331 28.65 12.14 -5.96
CA ASP A 331 28.69 11.27 -7.13
C ASP A 331 30.11 11.17 -7.72
N ASP A 332 30.28 10.18 -8.58
CA ASP A 332 31.53 9.89 -9.29
C ASP A 332 31.46 10.39 -10.75
N GLY A 333 30.56 11.35 -11.02
CA GLY A 333 30.23 11.87 -12.34
C GLY A 333 28.75 11.62 -12.70
N PRO A 334 28.01 12.65 -13.17
CA PRO A 334 26.59 12.47 -13.50
C PRO A 334 26.40 11.56 -14.74
N PRO A 335 25.35 10.73 -14.75
CA PRO A 335 25.07 9.84 -15.88
C PRO A 335 24.71 10.62 -17.14
N SER A 336 25.00 10.02 -18.29
CA SER A 336 24.53 10.53 -19.59
C SER A 336 23.01 10.68 -19.62
N ASP A 337 22.50 11.49 -20.54
CA ASP A 337 21.06 11.74 -20.61
C ASP A 337 20.26 10.58 -21.20
N ASN A 338 20.95 9.60 -21.79
CA ASN A 338 20.39 8.39 -22.39
C ASN A 338 21.05 7.16 -21.75
N PRO A 339 20.72 6.83 -20.49
CA PRO A 339 21.38 5.74 -19.78
C PRO A 339 20.98 4.39 -20.36
N GLY A 340 21.97 3.54 -20.62
CA GLY A 340 21.76 2.08 -20.58
C GLY A 340 21.90 1.58 -19.13
N LEU A 341 22.16 0.28 -18.95
CA LEU A 341 22.47 -0.26 -17.63
C LEU A 341 23.70 0.44 -17.00
N PRO A 342 23.60 0.93 -15.75
CA PRO A 342 24.70 1.56 -15.03
C PRO A 342 25.93 0.65 -14.94
N GLN A 343 27.10 1.24 -15.16
CA GLN A 343 28.40 0.60 -15.03
C GLN A 343 29.14 1.14 -13.80
N PRO A 344 30.17 0.44 -13.29
CA PRO A 344 31.05 0.98 -12.26
C PRO A 344 31.67 2.32 -12.69
N THR A 345 31.66 3.29 -11.76
CA THR A 345 32.21 4.64 -11.91
C THR A 345 33.63 4.73 -11.34
N ASP A 346 34.33 5.85 -11.55
CA ASP A 346 35.63 6.08 -10.94
C ASP A 346 35.48 6.72 -9.53
N PRO A 347 35.70 5.96 -8.43
CA PRO A 347 35.58 6.51 -7.08
C PRO A 347 36.64 7.57 -6.75
N ASN A 348 37.67 7.74 -7.60
CA ASN A 348 38.66 8.80 -7.43
C ASN A 348 38.16 10.18 -7.87
N ASP A 349 37.15 10.26 -8.76
CA ASP A 349 36.50 11.53 -9.12
C ASP A 349 35.31 11.86 -8.20
N ARG A 350 35.23 11.28 -7.01
CA ARG A 350 34.11 11.51 -6.08
C ARG A 350 34.06 12.96 -5.61
N ARG A 351 32.99 13.68 -5.95
CA ARG A 351 32.76 15.09 -5.60
C ARG A 351 31.37 15.29 -5.00
N ASN A 352 31.18 16.40 -4.30
CA ASN A 352 29.85 16.79 -3.84
C ASN A 352 29.03 17.37 -5.00
N TYR A 353 27.71 17.14 -4.96
CA TYR A 353 26.73 17.78 -5.83
C TYR A 353 25.61 18.46 -5.05
N VAL A 354 24.95 19.41 -5.71
CA VAL A 354 23.62 19.91 -5.33
C VAL A 354 22.69 19.83 -6.54
N GLN A 355 21.57 19.13 -6.41
CA GLN A 355 20.46 19.16 -7.36
C GLN A 355 19.38 20.09 -6.83
N THR A 356 18.84 20.95 -7.69
CA THR A 356 17.65 21.79 -7.41
C THR A 356 16.58 21.53 -8.45
N TYR A 357 15.33 21.41 -7.99
CA TYR A 357 14.18 20.98 -8.79
C TYR A 357 13.14 22.11 -8.84
N GLU A 358 12.68 22.44 -10.04
CA GLU A 358 11.62 23.44 -10.29
C GLU A 358 10.39 22.74 -10.89
N TYR A 359 9.22 23.10 -10.38
CA TYR A 359 7.94 22.50 -10.75
C TYR A 359 6.94 23.55 -11.23
N ASP A 360 6.06 23.17 -12.15
CA ASP A 360 4.87 23.98 -12.46
C ASP A 360 3.77 23.84 -11.38
N HIS A 361 2.64 24.51 -11.60
CA HIS A 361 1.47 24.45 -10.70
C HIS A 361 0.61 23.18 -10.87
N GLY A 362 0.85 22.38 -11.91
CA GLY A 362 0.22 21.08 -12.14
C GLY A 362 1.03 19.92 -11.55
N GLY A 363 2.19 20.19 -10.93
CA GLY A 363 3.06 19.19 -10.35
C GLY A 363 4.10 18.61 -11.31
N ASN A 364 4.19 19.11 -12.55
CA ASN A 364 5.23 18.65 -13.47
C ASN A 364 6.59 19.21 -13.06
N LEU A 365 7.61 18.35 -12.94
CA LEU A 365 9.00 18.79 -12.91
C LEU A 365 9.33 19.45 -14.27
N VAL A 366 9.68 20.74 -14.26
CA VAL A 366 9.99 21.52 -15.48
C VAL A 366 11.49 21.72 -15.66
N LYS A 367 12.27 21.70 -14.58
CA LYS A 367 13.73 21.90 -14.65
C LYS A 367 14.44 21.24 -13.47
N LEU A 368 15.56 20.60 -13.78
CA LEU A 368 16.58 20.14 -12.84
C LEU A 368 17.87 20.90 -13.14
N HIS A 369 18.43 21.57 -12.14
CA HIS A 369 19.82 22.03 -12.20
C HIS A 369 20.68 21.15 -11.30
N HIS A 370 21.74 20.57 -11.87
CA HIS A 370 22.72 19.77 -11.14
C HIS A 370 24.03 20.56 -11.11
N ALA A 371 24.37 21.08 -9.93
CA ALA A 371 25.61 21.78 -9.65
C ALA A 371 26.65 20.79 -9.11
N ARG A 372 27.72 20.59 -9.88
CA ARG A 372 28.90 19.80 -9.55
C ARG A 372 30.12 20.49 -10.14
N ASP A 373 31.21 20.57 -9.38
CA ASP A 373 32.46 21.14 -9.86
C ASP A 373 32.97 20.40 -11.12
N GLY A 374 33.28 21.17 -12.16
CA GLY A 374 33.68 20.67 -13.48
C GLY A 374 32.59 19.98 -14.33
N ALA A 375 31.39 19.72 -13.81
CA ALA A 375 30.36 18.93 -14.51
C ALA A 375 28.91 19.39 -14.22
N SER A 376 28.72 20.69 -13.99
CA SER A 376 27.39 21.27 -13.78
C SER A 376 26.56 21.28 -15.06
N HIS A 377 25.28 20.91 -14.97
CA HIS A 377 24.38 20.89 -16.13
C HIS A 377 22.93 21.22 -15.73
N THR A 378 22.12 21.63 -16.71
CA THR A 378 20.69 21.91 -16.52
C THR A 378 19.87 21.07 -17.48
N ARG A 379 18.86 20.36 -16.96
CA ARG A 379 17.90 19.58 -17.73
C ARG A 379 16.57 20.33 -17.70
N GLN A 380 15.97 20.59 -18.86
CA GLN A 380 14.66 21.24 -18.95
C GLN A 380 13.62 20.34 -19.62
N MET A 381 12.36 20.58 -19.32
CA MET A 381 11.23 19.78 -19.76
C MET A 381 10.14 20.73 -20.26
N PHE A 382 9.79 20.63 -21.54
CA PHE A 382 8.63 21.32 -22.07
C PHE A 382 7.38 20.53 -21.69
N ILE A 383 6.39 21.20 -21.12
CA ILE A 383 5.09 20.63 -20.76
C ILE A 383 4.05 21.16 -21.74
N ASP A 384 3.17 20.29 -22.22
CA ASP A 384 2.03 20.68 -23.06
C ASP A 384 1.18 21.76 -22.36
N PRO A 385 0.86 22.90 -23.01
CA PRO A 385 -0.07 23.88 -22.46
C PRO A 385 -1.46 23.32 -22.11
N HIS A 386 -1.86 22.17 -22.67
CA HIS A 386 -3.21 21.61 -22.53
C HIS A 386 -3.27 20.25 -21.81
N SER A 387 -2.14 19.63 -21.48
CA SER A 387 -2.05 18.34 -20.75
C SER A 387 -0.79 18.30 -19.88
N ASN A 388 -0.61 17.27 -19.06
CA ASN A 388 0.62 17.03 -18.28
C ASN A 388 1.67 16.20 -19.05
N ARG A 389 1.44 15.95 -20.36
CA ARG A 389 2.46 15.38 -21.23
C ARG A 389 3.67 16.32 -21.28
N GLY A 390 4.86 15.76 -21.24
CA GLY A 390 6.08 16.56 -21.30
C GLY A 390 7.27 15.79 -21.84
N MET A 391 8.19 16.51 -22.49
CA MET A 391 9.39 15.95 -23.10
C MET A 391 10.62 16.83 -22.84
N ARG A 392 11.79 16.19 -22.88
CA ARG A 392 13.08 16.87 -22.79
C ARG A 392 13.19 17.92 -23.91
N TRP A 393 13.67 19.10 -23.56
CA TRP A 393 13.72 20.27 -24.44
C TRP A 393 14.87 21.19 -24.05
N GLU A 394 15.51 21.86 -25.02
CA GLU A 394 16.55 22.85 -24.77
C GLU A 394 16.08 24.28 -25.15
N PRO A 395 16.51 25.33 -24.41
CA PRO A 395 16.15 26.70 -24.74
C PRO A 395 16.57 27.13 -26.15
N GLY A 396 15.58 27.30 -27.03
CA GLY A 396 15.77 27.69 -28.43
C GLY A 396 15.26 26.63 -29.41
N ASP A 397 15.02 25.41 -28.96
CA ASP A 397 14.36 24.37 -29.76
C ASP A 397 12.90 24.75 -30.08
N PRO A 398 12.36 24.33 -31.23
CA PRO A 398 10.94 24.48 -31.51
C PRO A 398 10.08 23.75 -30.47
N ALA A 399 8.86 24.25 -30.22
CA ALA A 399 7.93 23.61 -29.30
C ALA A 399 7.61 22.17 -29.74
N PRO A 400 7.72 21.15 -28.85
CA PRO A 400 7.45 19.76 -29.21
C PRO A 400 5.99 19.52 -29.64
N SER A 401 5.78 18.64 -30.63
CA SER A 401 4.43 18.22 -31.05
C SER A 401 3.98 16.99 -30.26
N PHE A 402 3.15 17.20 -29.23
CA PHE A 402 2.70 16.12 -28.35
C PHE A 402 1.77 15.10 -29.03
N ASP A 403 1.08 15.47 -30.12
CA ASP A 403 0.29 14.57 -30.97
C ASP A 403 1.13 13.56 -31.77
N VAL A 404 2.45 13.79 -31.86
CA VAL A 404 3.42 12.89 -32.51
C VAL A 404 4.26 12.13 -31.48
N LEU A 405 4.52 12.75 -30.33
CA LEU A 405 5.37 12.19 -29.28
C LEU A 405 4.62 11.22 -28.36
N TYR A 406 3.30 11.36 -28.23
CA TYR A 406 2.45 10.51 -27.42
C TYR A 406 1.30 9.95 -28.27
N ASP A 407 0.85 8.74 -27.96
CA ASP A 407 -0.43 8.25 -28.48
C ASP A 407 -1.61 9.03 -27.88
N ARG A 408 -2.82 8.78 -28.40
CA ARG A 408 -4.02 9.46 -27.91
C ARG A 408 -4.36 9.13 -26.45
N HIS A 409 -3.85 8.03 -25.92
CA HIS A 409 -4.12 7.53 -24.57
C HIS A 409 -3.00 7.89 -23.57
N GLY A 410 -2.03 8.69 -24.00
CA GLY A 410 -0.98 9.23 -23.12
C GLY A 410 0.25 8.34 -22.97
N ASN A 411 0.47 7.36 -23.85
CA ASN A 411 1.70 6.57 -23.87
C ASN A 411 2.76 7.26 -24.74
N LEU A 412 3.99 7.40 -24.23
CA LEU A 412 5.10 7.97 -24.98
C LEU A 412 5.52 7.04 -26.14
N LEU A 413 5.68 7.58 -27.35
CA LEU A 413 5.98 6.81 -28.57
C LEU A 413 7.48 6.71 -28.89
N ALA A 414 8.32 7.55 -28.28
CA ALA A 414 9.77 7.43 -28.35
C ALA A 414 10.42 8.07 -27.12
N LEU A 415 11.41 7.41 -26.51
CA LEU A 415 12.21 7.99 -25.42
C LEU A 415 13.04 9.19 -25.90
N GLN A 416 13.49 9.09 -27.15
CA GLN A 416 14.28 10.07 -27.90
C GLN A 416 14.28 9.64 -29.38
N PRO A 417 14.71 10.49 -30.34
CA PRO A 417 14.83 10.08 -31.74
C PRO A 417 15.63 8.77 -31.91
N GLY A 418 15.03 7.80 -32.61
CA GLY A 418 15.62 6.47 -32.84
C GLY A 418 15.51 5.47 -31.69
N ARG A 419 14.80 5.82 -30.60
CA ARG A 419 14.43 4.90 -29.51
C ARG A 419 12.91 4.85 -29.35
N ASP A 420 12.28 4.22 -30.33
CA ASP A 420 10.84 4.10 -30.47
C ASP A 420 10.25 3.14 -29.41
N LEU A 421 8.99 3.35 -29.05
CA LEU A 421 8.24 2.60 -28.04
C LEU A 421 6.92 2.09 -28.63
N GLU A 422 6.70 0.78 -28.60
CA GLU A 422 5.46 0.16 -29.07
C GLU A 422 4.59 -0.27 -27.89
N TRP A 423 3.29 -0.04 -28.00
CA TRP A 423 2.30 -0.32 -26.96
C TRP A 423 1.14 -1.15 -27.52
N ASN A 424 0.65 -2.11 -26.74
CA ASN A 424 -0.58 -2.82 -27.09
C ASN A 424 -1.84 -2.03 -26.67
N ALA A 425 -3.01 -2.52 -27.09
CA ALA A 425 -4.30 -1.89 -26.79
C ALA A 425 -4.59 -1.73 -25.28
N ARG A 426 -3.92 -2.50 -24.40
CA ARG A 426 -4.09 -2.47 -22.93
C ARG A 426 -3.12 -1.50 -22.23
N ASP A 427 -2.50 -0.56 -22.96
CA ASP A 427 -1.47 0.38 -22.45
C ASP A 427 -0.20 -0.32 -21.91
N GLN A 428 0.16 -1.48 -22.46
CA GLN A 428 1.36 -2.23 -22.05
C GLN A 428 2.46 -2.11 -23.09
N LEU A 429 3.66 -1.73 -22.67
CA LEU A 429 4.85 -1.59 -23.51
C LEU A 429 5.27 -2.95 -24.07
N THR A 430 5.14 -3.17 -25.37
CA THR A 430 5.47 -4.45 -26.04
C THR A 430 6.87 -4.49 -26.60
N THR A 431 7.39 -3.36 -27.10
CA THR A 431 8.72 -3.26 -27.71
C THR A 431 9.39 -1.93 -27.34
N VAL A 432 10.70 -1.96 -27.11
CA VAL A 432 11.58 -0.78 -27.03
C VAL A 432 12.70 -0.95 -28.04
N THR A 433 12.82 -0.03 -28.98
CA THR A 433 13.98 0.03 -29.88
C THR A 433 15.16 0.66 -29.14
N LEU A 434 16.25 -0.10 -28.96
CA LEU A 434 17.48 0.36 -28.31
C LEU A 434 18.43 1.05 -29.30
N VAL A 435 18.54 0.47 -30.50
CA VAL A 435 19.35 0.96 -31.63
C VAL A 435 18.60 0.71 -32.93
N LYS A 436 18.13 1.78 -33.58
CA LYS A 436 17.45 1.73 -34.88
C LYS A 436 18.45 1.64 -36.04
N ARG A 437 18.15 0.85 -37.07
CA ARG A 437 18.98 0.68 -38.28
C ARG A 437 18.11 0.69 -39.55
N ASP A 438 18.54 1.37 -40.60
CA ASP A 438 17.70 1.58 -41.80
C ASP A 438 17.61 0.34 -42.72
N ALA A 439 18.67 -0.46 -42.78
CA ALA A 439 18.80 -1.60 -43.71
C ALA A 439 19.26 -2.90 -43.02
N ALA A 440 19.10 -2.99 -41.71
CA ALA A 440 19.45 -4.14 -40.88
C ALA A 440 18.47 -4.25 -39.70
N PRO A 441 18.36 -5.40 -39.02
CA PRO A 441 17.56 -5.51 -37.81
C PRO A 441 18.00 -4.51 -36.72
N ASN A 442 17.04 -3.97 -35.98
CA ASN A 442 17.27 -3.13 -34.81
C ASN A 442 17.76 -3.97 -33.62
N ASP A 443 18.38 -3.32 -32.63
CA ASP A 443 18.50 -3.92 -31.29
C ASP A 443 17.24 -3.53 -30.49
N GLU A 444 16.57 -4.51 -29.88
CA GLU A 444 15.21 -4.35 -29.32
C GLU A 444 15.02 -5.12 -28.00
N GLU A 445 14.22 -4.57 -27.08
CA GLU A 445 13.63 -5.31 -25.97
C GLU A 445 12.14 -5.57 -26.24
N HIS A 446 11.71 -6.83 -26.16
CA HIS A 446 10.32 -7.26 -26.30
C HIS A 446 9.76 -7.78 -24.97
N TYR A 447 8.47 -7.55 -24.71
CA TYR A 447 7.79 -7.95 -23.48
C TYR A 447 6.46 -8.67 -23.76
N ARG A 448 6.06 -9.57 -22.84
CA ARG A 448 4.68 -10.12 -22.78
C ARG A 448 4.13 -10.04 -21.35
N TYR A 449 2.81 -9.92 -21.27
CA TYR A 449 2.08 -9.73 -20.03
C TYR A 449 0.94 -10.74 -19.91
N SER A 450 0.66 -11.17 -18.68
CA SER A 450 -0.51 -11.95 -18.31
C SER A 450 -1.14 -11.28 -17.08
N GLN A 451 -2.46 -11.06 -17.08
CA GLN A 451 -3.17 -10.35 -15.99
C GLN A 451 -2.50 -9.00 -15.58
N GLY A 452 -2.00 -8.24 -16.56
CA GLY A 452 -1.35 -6.95 -16.30
C GLY A 452 0.07 -7.02 -15.73
N GLN A 453 0.62 -8.21 -15.48
CA GLN A 453 1.99 -8.40 -14.99
C GLN A 453 2.90 -8.89 -16.10
N ARG A 454 4.15 -8.39 -16.15
CA ARG A 454 5.17 -8.88 -17.08
C ARG A 454 5.54 -10.33 -16.73
N VAL A 455 5.35 -11.24 -17.69
CA VAL A 455 5.70 -12.67 -17.55
C VAL A 455 6.85 -13.09 -18.45
N TYR A 456 7.20 -12.30 -19.46
CA TYR A 456 8.30 -12.55 -20.39
C TYR A 456 9.03 -11.26 -20.75
N LYS A 457 10.35 -11.34 -20.90
CA LYS A 457 11.20 -10.32 -21.53
C LYS A 457 12.18 -10.99 -22.48
N ARG A 458 12.47 -10.38 -23.61
CA ARG A 458 13.54 -10.79 -24.53
C ARG A 458 14.29 -9.56 -25.00
N HIS A 459 15.62 -9.58 -24.91
CA HIS A 459 16.49 -8.59 -25.53
C HIS A 459 17.17 -9.25 -26.74
N ASP A 460 17.12 -8.62 -27.90
CA ASP A 460 17.84 -9.01 -29.11
C ASP A 460 18.83 -7.93 -29.52
N ALA A 461 20.05 -8.33 -29.89
CA ALA A 461 21.12 -7.42 -30.33
C ALA A 461 21.90 -8.01 -31.50
N TYR A 462 22.34 -7.16 -32.42
CA TYR A 462 22.93 -7.59 -33.71
C TYR A 462 24.37 -7.10 -33.89
N ALA A 463 25.30 -8.06 -34.03
CA ALA A 463 26.70 -7.82 -34.35
C ALA A 463 26.97 -8.24 -35.81
N GLY A 464 26.71 -7.32 -36.75
CA GLY A 464 26.73 -7.63 -38.18
C GLY A 464 25.57 -8.55 -38.53
N THR A 465 25.85 -9.76 -39.01
CA THR A 465 24.83 -10.79 -39.30
C THR A 465 24.51 -11.69 -38.10
N LEU A 466 25.29 -11.63 -37.02
CA LEU A 466 25.08 -12.46 -35.83
C LEU A 466 24.04 -11.84 -34.89
N ARG A 467 23.00 -12.62 -34.55
CA ARG A 467 21.97 -12.24 -33.57
C ARG A 467 22.32 -12.86 -32.22
N HIS A 468 22.50 -12.01 -31.22
CA HIS A 468 22.54 -12.39 -29.81
C HIS A 468 21.16 -12.18 -29.19
N PHE A 469 20.78 -13.02 -28.22
CA PHE A 469 19.52 -12.83 -27.49
C PHE A 469 19.63 -13.25 -26.02
N HIS A 470 18.85 -12.58 -25.18
CA HIS A 470 18.69 -12.91 -23.76
C HIS A 470 17.20 -12.88 -23.41
N THR A 471 16.66 -14.05 -23.08
CA THR A 471 15.26 -14.25 -22.70
C THR A 471 15.15 -14.44 -21.19
N VAL A 472 14.10 -13.88 -20.59
CA VAL A 472 13.72 -14.03 -19.19
C VAL A 472 12.27 -14.48 -19.10
N HIS A 473 12.04 -15.66 -18.51
CA HIS A 473 10.73 -16.12 -18.09
C HIS A 473 10.54 -15.77 -16.61
N TYR A 474 9.57 -14.92 -16.30
CA TYR A 474 9.25 -14.55 -14.91
C TYR A 474 8.20 -15.52 -14.38
N LEU A 475 8.58 -16.24 -13.34
CA LEU A 475 7.77 -17.22 -12.62
C LEU A 475 7.73 -16.82 -11.14
N PRO A 476 6.77 -17.31 -10.35
CA PRO A 476 6.70 -16.98 -8.93
C PRO A 476 7.99 -17.36 -8.19
N ASP A 477 8.63 -16.32 -7.65
CA ASP A 477 9.91 -16.36 -6.93
C ASP A 477 11.08 -17.03 -7.69
N LEU A 478 11.02 -17.01 -9.03
CA LEU A 478 12.06 -17.55 -9.92
C LEU A 478 12.09 -16.80 -11.26
N GLU A 479 13.26 -16.39 -11.72
CA GLU A 479 13.48 -15.92 -13.09
C GLU A 479 14.35 -16.94 -13.83
N ILE A 480 13.86 -17.51 -14.94
CA ILE A 480 14.66 -18.41 -15.80
C ILE A 480 15.20 -17.60 -16.96
N ARG A 481 16.53 -17.43 -16.99
CA ARG A 481 17.27 -16.58 -17.91
C ARG A 481 18.07 -17.44 -18.88
N THR A 482 17.82 -17.30 -20.19
CA THR A 482 18.50 -18.09 -21.23
C THR A 482 19.11 -17.20 -22.31
N ARG A 483 20.30 -17.55 -22.82
CA ARG A 483 20.98 -16.83 -23.90
C ARG A 483 21.18 -17.67 -25.17
N ASP A 484 21.50 -17.00 -26.28
CA ASP A 484 21.95 -17.62 -27.54
C ASP A 484 23.21 -18.49 -27.38
N SER A 485 24.07 -18.17 -26.42
CA SER A 485 25.25 -18.98 -26.04
C SER A 485 24.92 -20.36 -25.46
N GLY A 486 23.64 -20.63 -25.19
CA GLY A 486 23.19 -21.84 -24.49
C GLY A 486 23.22 -21.72 -22.96
N GLU A 487 23.64 -20.58 -22.38
CA GLU A 487 23.51 -20.31 -20.93
C GLU A 487 22.05 -20.48 -20.48
N GLU A 488 21.84 -21.14 -19.35
CA GLU A 488 20.57 -21.21 -18.63
C GLU A 488 20.83 -21.01 -17.14
N LEU A 489 20.30 -19.91 -16.61
CA LEU A 489 20.47 -19.43 -15.24
C LEU A 489 19.09 -19.34 -14.58
N HIS A 490 18.95 -20.03 -13.45
CA HIS A 490 17.86 -19.84 -12.50
C HIS A 490 18.27 -18.75 -11.50
N VAL A 491 17.59 -17.59 -11.53
CA VAL A 491 17.68 -16.58 -10.48
C VAL A 491 16.55 -16.83 -9.50
N ILE A 492 16.86 -17.50 -8.40
CA ILE A 492 15.88 -17.87 -7.37
C ILE A 492 15.75 -16.70 -6.41
N LEU A 493 14.52 -16.22 -6.19
CA LEU A 493 14.25 -15.15 -5.23
C LEU A 493 13.78 -15.78 -3.92
N ILE A 494 14.35 -15.34 -2.79
CA ILE A 494 13.92 -15.75 -1.45
C ILE A 494 13.59 -14.50 -0.62
N ALA A 495 12.32 -14.38 -0.24
CA ALA A 495 11.86 -13.40 0.73
C ALA A 495 12.47 -13.71 2.10
N ALA A 496 13.26 -12.79 2.64
CA ALA A 496 14.05 -12.97 3.85
C ALA A 496 14.10 -11.66 4.66
N GLY A 497 12.92 -11.09 4.97
CA GLY A 497 12.83 -9.77 5.60
C GLY A 497 13.30 -8.64 4.68
N PRO A 498 13.63 -7.46 5.22
CA PRO A 498 14.13 -6.33 4.43
C PRO A 498 15.39 -6.66 3.61
N VAL A 499 16.17 -7.67 3.98
CA VAL A 499 17.27 -8.18 3.16
C VAL A 499 16.71 -9.10 2.07
N ASN A 500 16.66 -8.62 0.83
CA ASN A 500 16.29 -9.44 -0.32
C ASN A 500 17.46 -10.34 -0.73
N VAL A 501 17.21 -11.65 -0.91
CA VAL A 501 18.24 -12.63 -1.28
C VAL A 501 17.92 -13.24 -2.65
N ARG A 502 18.92 -13.26 -3.53
CA ARG A 502 18.87 -13.92 -4.84
C ARG A 502 19.93 -15.01 -4.91
N CYS A 503 19.58 -16.22 -5.34
CA CYS A 503 20.56 -17.26 -5.69
C CYS A 503 20.72 -17.33 -7.21
N LEU A 504 21.96 -17.31 -7.69
CA LEU A 504 22.30 -17.51 -9.10
C LEU A 504 22.74 -18.97 -9.31
N HIS A 505 21.82 -19.80 -9.78
CA HIS A 505 22.05 -21.23 -10.05
C HIS A 505 22.10 -21.49 -11.56
N TRP A 506 23.27 -21.84 -12.09
CA TRP A 506 23.42 -22.17 -13.51
C TRP A 506 23.12 -23.64 -13.77
N VAL A 507 22.07 -23.89 -14.57
CA VAL A 507 21.78 -25.22 -15.11
C VAL A 507 22.79 -25.59 -16.19
N ARG A 508 23.23 -24.61 -16.99
CA ARG A 508 24.31 -24.75 -17.98
C ARG A 508 24.93 -23.41 -18.36
N GLY A 509 26.18 -23.45 -18.84
CA GLY A 509 26.87 -22.29 -19.41
C GLY A 509 27.34 -21.24 -18.39
N LYS A 510 27.68 -21.64 -17.15
CA LYS A 510 28.18 -20.72 -16.12
C LYS A 510 29.45 -19.97 -16.59
N PRO A 511 29.52 -18.63 -16.46
CA PRO A 511 30.73 -17.87 -16.69
C PRO A 511 31.89 -18.30 -15.78
N SER A 512 33.11 -18.28 -16.30
CA SER A 512 34.32 -18.34 -15.47
C SER A 512 34.44 -17.05 -14.64
N GLY A 513 34.68 -17.20 -13.33
CA GLY A 513 34.80 -16.08 -12.40
C GLY A 513 33.57 -15.80 -11.52
N ILE A 514 32.46 -16.54 -11.68
CA ILE A 514 31.36 -16.55 -10.71
C ILE A 514 31.36 -17.89 -9.94
N ALA A 515 31.15 -17.81 -8.62
CA ALA A 515 30.97 -18.99 -7.78
C ALA A 515 29.73 -19.79 -8.20
N ASP A 516 29.77 -21.11 -7.99
CA ASP A 516 28.57 -21.93 -8.11
C ASP A 516 27.54 -21.51 -7.06
N ASP A 517 26.26 -21.56 -7.43
CA ASP A 517 25.11 -21.24 -6.58
C ASP A 517 25.25 -19.93 -5.79
N GLN A 518 25.68 -18.86 -6.48
CA GLN A 518 26.02 -17.58 -5.85
C GLN A 518 24.79 -16.95 -5.19
N LEU A 519 24.73 -16.95 -3.86
CA LEU A 519 23.80 -16.10 -3.11
C LEU A 519 24.28 -14.65 -3.14
N ARG A 520 23.34 -13.74 -3.37
CA ARG A 520 23.50 -12.30 -3.31
C ARG A 520 22.52 -11.73 -2.32
N TYR A 521 23.05 -11.29 -1.18
CA TYR A 521 22.30 -10.63 -0.12
C TYR A 521 22.29 -9.13 -0.42
N SER A 522 21.09 -8.56 -0.60
CA SER A 522 20.92 -7.14 -0.88
C SER A 522 20.54 -6.37 0.38
N LEU A 523 21.48 -5.59 0.91
CA LEU A 523 21.15 -4.52 1.85
C LEU A 523 20.40 -3.42 1.10
N GLN A 524 19.47 -2.76 1.79
CA GLN A 524 18.56 -1.78 1.20
C GLN A 524 18.56 -0.45 1.97
N ASP A 525 18.19 0.64 1.31
CA ASP A 525 17.79 1.88 1.99
C ASP A 525 16.32 1.82 2.44
N HIS A 526 15.82 2.91 3.03
CA HIS A 526 14.44 3.03 3.51
C HIS A 526 13.36 2.99 2.41
N LEU A 527 13.75 3.05 1.13
CA LEU A 527 12.87 2.92 -0.04
C LEU A 527 12.85 1.48 -0.59
N GLY A 528 13.67 0.59 -0.04
CA GLY A 528 13.91 -0.75 -0.59
C GLY A 528 14.92 -0.77 -1.76
N SER A 529 15.67 0.32 -1.99
CA SER A 529 16.68 0.38 -3.06
C SER A 529 17.89 -0.49 -2.73
N SER A 530 18.34 -1.32 -3.67
CA SER A 530 19.48 -2.24 -3.51
C SER A 530 20.82 -1.48 -3.44
N VAL A 531 21.16 -0.93 -2.28
CA VAL A 531 22.40 -0.15 -2.11
C VAL A 531 23.64 -1.05 -2.14
N MET A 532 23.63 -2.24 -1.54
CA MET A 532 24.81 -3.11 -1.46
C MET A 532 24.45 -4.57 -1.70
N GLU A 533 25.16 -5.24 -2.61
CA GLU A 533 25.13 -6.70 -2.80
C GLU A 533 26.36 -7.35 -2.16
N LEU A 534 26.14 -8.39 -1.36
CA LEU A 534 27.15 -9.15 -0.63
C LEU A 534 27.02 -10.66 -0.92
N ASP A 535 28.12 -11.39 -0.93
CA ASP A 535 28.13 -12.85 -1.19
C ASP A 535 27.88 -13.73 0.05
N GLN A 536 27.97 -15.05 -0.12
CA GLN A 536 27.85 -16.04 0.97
C GLN A 536 28.84 -15.86 2.12
N GLN A 537 29.93 -15.12 1.92
CA GLN A 537 30.93 -14.81 2.95
C GLN A 537 30.86 -13.34 3.38
N ALA A 538 29.72 -12.68 3.14
CA ALA A 538 29.49 -11.26 3.41
C ALA A 538 30.53 -10.32 2.74
N ARG A 539 31.16 -10.75 1.63
CA ARG A 539 32.11 -9.92 0.88
C ARG A 539 31.37 -9.12 -0.18
N LEU A 540 31.80 -7.87 -0.36
CA LEU A 540 31.20 -6.94 -1.33
C LEU A 540 31.22 -7.51 -2.76
N ILE A 541 30.06 -7.49 -3.42
CA ILE A 541 29.90 -7.73 -4.86
C ILE A 541 29.78 -6.37 -5.56
N SER A 542 28.80 -5.56 -5.14
CA SER A 542 28.52 -4.22 -5.68
C SER A 542 27.99 -3.27 -4.61
N HIS A 543 28.28 -1.97 -4.76
CA HIS A 543 27.72 -0.87 -3.97
C HIS A 543 27.25 0.22 -4.95
N GLU A 544 26.00 0.65 -4.85
CA GLU A 544 25.35 1.60 -5.77
C GLU A 544 24.66 2.72 -4.98
N GLY A 545 24.97 3.97 -5.34
CA GLY A 545 24.30 5.16 -4.82
C GLY A 545 23.35 5.76 -5.85
N TYR A 546 22.19 6.25 -5.40
CA TYR A 546 21.15 6.83 -6.25
C TYR A 546 20.98 8.33 -5.98
N TYR A 547 20.69 9.09 -7.04
CA TYR A 547 20.03 10.39 -6.92
C TYR A 547 18.58 10.19 -6.41
N PRO A 548 17.92 11.21 -5.85
CA PRO A 548 16.58 11.05 -5.26
C PRO A 548 15.53 10.47 -6.20
N PHE A 549 15.61 10.73 -7.51
CA PHE A 549 14.70 10.18 -8.52
C PHE A 549 15.21 8.88 -9.18
N GLY A 550 16.06 8.11 -8.48
CA GLY A 550 16.38 6.72 -8.83
C GLY A 550 17.42 6.50 -9.94
N ALA A 551 17.95 7.56 -10.55
CA ALA A 551 19.11 7.47 -11.43
C ALA A 551 20.37 7.17 -10.60
N THR A 552 21.25 6.29 -11.08
CA THR A 552 22.49 5.95 -10.40
C THR A 552 23.44 7.16 -10.39
N ALA A 553 23.88 7.56 -9.20
CA ALA A 553 24.86 8.63 -8.97
C ALA A 553 26.29 8.08 -9.00
N TRP A 554 26.49 6.86 -8.50
CA TRP A 554 27.78 6.18 -8.55
C TRP A 554 27.62 4.69 -8.34
N MET A 555 28.59 3.90 -8.78
CA MET A 555 28.65 2.47 -8.53
C MET A 555 30.10 2.00 -8.38
N SER A 556 30.34 1.18 -7.36
CA SER A 556 31.55 0.36 -7.27
C SER A 556 31.18 -1.12 -7.31
N ALA A 557 32.07 -1.96 -7.84
CA ALA A 557 31.91 -3.41 -7.82
C ALA A 557 33.28 -4.08 -7.91
N ARG A 558 33.40 -5.30 -7.37
CA ARG A 558 34.64 -6.09 -7.49
C ARG A 558 34.85 -6.66 -8.89
N SER A 559 33.80 -6.74 -9.71
CA SER A 559 33.85 -7.28 -11.08
C SER A 559 32.70 -6.77 -11.94
N ALA A 560 33.01 -6.26 -13.14
CA ALA A 560 32.00 -5.88 -14.12
C ALA A 560 31.13 -7.07 -14.58
N LEU A 561 31.70 -8.29 -14.60
CA LEU A 561 30.97 -9.52 -14.89
C LEU A 561 29.84 -9.75 -13.88
N GLU A 562 30.10 -9.53 -12.59
CA GLU A 562 29.08 -9.72 -11.55
C GLU A 562 28.01 -8.64 -11.58
N VAL A 563 28.34 -7.40 -11.95
CA VAL A 563 27.37 -6.30 -12.15
C VAL A 563 26.35 -6.63 -13.25
N GLY A 564 26.76 -7.38 -14.28
CA GLY A 564 25.87 -7.88 -15.35
C GLY A 564 24.70 -8.75 -14.86
N TYR A 565 24.75 -9.24 -13.61
CA TYR A 565 23.67 -10.00 -12.96
C TYR A 565 22.95 -9.20 -11.85
N LYS A 566 23.26 -7.91 -11.65
CA LYS A 566 22.45 -7.00 -10.80
C LYS A 566 21.28 -6.42 -11.61
N THR A 567 20.11 -7.00 -11.42
CA THR A 567 18.88 -6.64 -12.13
C THR A 567 17.99 -5.69 -11.32
N ARG A 568 17.83 -5.95 -10.01
CA ARG A 568 17.05 -5.12 -9.08
C ARG A 568 17.92 -4.02 -8.47
N ARG A 569 17.43 -2.78 -8.49
CA ARG A 569 18.17 -1.56 -8.11
C ARG A 569 17.30 -0.63 -7.25
N TYR A 570 16.98 0.57 -7.71
CA TYR A 570 16.13 1.54 -7.00
C TYR A 570 14.75 0.98 -6.65
N SER A 571 14.29 1.23 -5.42
CA SER A 571 13.00 0.77 -4.87
C SER A 571 12.68 -0.72 -5.12
N GLY A 572 13.69 -1.59 -5.12
CA GLY A 572 13.58 -3.03 -5.35
C GLY A 572 13.16 -3.45 -6.77
N ARG A 573 13.04 -2.50 -7.72
CA ARG A 573 12.56 -2.73 -9.08
C ARG A 573 13.67 -3.15 -10.02
N GLU A 574 13.30 -3.94 -11.05
CA GLU A 574 14.21 -4.31 -12.12
C GLU A 574 14.42 -3.11 -13.06
N MET A 575 15.68 -2.85 -13.41
CA MET A 575 16.04 -1.97 -14.52
C MET A 575 16.31 -2.81 -15.78
N ASP A 576 15.69 -2.43 -16.89
CA ASP A 576 15.84 -3.07 -18.19
C ASP A 576 17.02 -2.48 -18.99
N VAL A 577 17.37 -3.07 -20.15
CA VAL A 577 18.55 -2.64 -20.92
C VAL A 577 18.40 -1.20 -21.46
N SER A 578 17.16 -0.81 -21.75
CA SER A 578 16.69 0.54 -22.04
C SER A 578 16.88 1.56 -20.91
N GLY A 579 17.33 1.15 -19.72
CA GLY A 579 17.45 1.99 -18.53
C GLY A 579 16.14 2.24 -17.78
N LEU A 580 14.99 1.86 -18.36
CA LEU A 580 13.68 1.97 -17.73
C LEU A 580 13.56 1.05 -16.53
N TYR A 581 12.87 1.51 -15.48
CA TYR A 581 12.47 0.67 -14.36
C TYR A 581 11.07 0.09 -14.59
N ALA A 582 10.92 -1.22 -14.44
CA ALA A 582 9.63 -1.90 -14.55
C ALA A 582 8.86 -1.89 -13.22
N TYR A 583 7.73 -1.18 -13.19
CA TYR A 583 6.81 -1.06 -12.04
C TYR A 583 5.42 -1.62 -12.40
N HIS A 584 5.27 -2.95 -12.35
CA HIS A 584 4.01 -3.66 -12.62
C HIS A 584 3.38 -3.31 -13.98
N GLN A 585 2.47 -2.33 -14.00
CA GLN A 585 1.72 -1.88 -15.19
C GLN A 585 2.34 -0.66 -15.87
N ARG A 586 3.37 -0.02 -15.29
CA ARG A 586 4.05 1.16 -15.85
C ARG A 586 5.56 1.00 -15.91
N TYR A 587 6.20 1.82 -16.75
CA TYR A 587 7.65 1.96 -16.85
C TYR A 587 8.08 3.37 -16.43
N TYR A 588 9.11 3.46 -15.60
CA TYR A 588 9.64 4.70 -15.05
C TYR A 588 10.97 5.08 -15.70
N ALA A 589 11.06 6.30 -16.21
CA ALA A 589 12.29 6.85 -16.78
C ALA A 589 12.97 7.77 -15.76
N ALA A 590 13.93 7.22 -15.00
CA ALA A 590 14.61 7.94 -13.92
C ALA A 590 15.34 9.23 -14.37
N TRP A 591 15.80 9.29 -15.63
CA TRP A 591 16.46 10.47 -16.21
C TRP A 591 15.49 11.55 -16.70
N LEU A 592 14.22 11.19 -16.95
CA LEU A 592 13.10 12.12 -17.20
C LEU A 592 12.34 12.45 -15.90
N GLN A 593 12.60 11.67 -14.84
CA GLN A 593 12.03 11.79 -13.49
C GLN A 593 10.50 11.63 -13.46
N ARG A 594 9.93 10.85 -14.40
CA ARG A 594 8.48 10.62 -14.54
C ARG A 594 8.13 9.27 -15.17
N TRP A 595 6.85 8.92 -15.12
CA TRP A 595 6.27 7.83 -15.89
C TRP A 595 6.29 8.13 -17.39
N ILE A 596 6.48 7.11 -18.23
CA ILE A 596 6.41 7.24 -19.70
C ILE A 596 5.01 6.96 -20.27
N ALA A 597 4.06 6.62 -19.40
CA ALA A 597 2.66 6.36 -19.71
C ALA A 597 1.78 6.95 -18.61
N ALA A 598 0.57 7.39 -18.97
CA ALA A 598 -0.40 7.89 -18.00
C ALA A 598 -0.85 6.78 -17.03
N ASP A 599 -1.22 7.15 -15.81
CA ASP A 599 -1.73 6.21 -14.81
C ASP A 599 -2.98 5.44 -15.30
N PRO A 600 -2.92 4.09 -15.40
CA PRO A 600 -4.08 3.29 -15.79
C PRO A 600 -5.20 3.29 -14.73
N ALA A 601 -4.91 3.69 -13.48
CA ALA A 601 -5.92 3.87 -12.44
C ALA A 601 -6.64 5.24 -12.51
N GLY A 602 -6.19 6.17 -13.38
CA GLY A 602 -6.77 7.51 -13.50
C GLY A 602 -6.32 8.45 -12.38
N ASP A 603 -7.19 9.38 -11.96
CA ASP A 603 -6.87 10.48 -11.04
C ASP A 603 -6.69 10.08 -9.56
N VAL A 604 -6.44 8.79 -9.30
CA VAL A 604 -6.23 8.23 -7.96
C VAL A 604 -5.11 8.96 -7.23
N ASP A 605 -3.93 9.10 -7.82
CA ASP A 605 -2.79 9.83 -7.26
C ASP A 605 -2.77 11.33 -7.62
N GLY A 606 -3.91 11.86 -8.09
CA GLY A 606 -4.10 13.25 -8.50
C GLY A 606 -4.29 13.42 -10.01
N LEU A 607 -4.59 14.65 -10.44
CA LEU A 607 -4.94 14.99 -11.83
C LEU A 607 -3.75 15.03 -12.80
N ASN A 608 -2.54 14.73 -12.34
CA ASN A 608 -1.34 14.65 -13.15
C ASN A 608 -0.90 13.20 -13.26
N LEU A 609 -1.23 12.57 -14.40
CA LEU A 609 -1.11 11.12 -14.56
C LEU A 609 0.34 10.64 -14.82
N TYR A 610 1.32 11.55 -14.83
CA TYR A 610 2.74 11.26 -15.08
C TYR A 610 3.65 11.50 -13.88
N THR A 611 3.15 12.13 -12.81
CA THR A 611 3.97 12.49 -11.65
C THR A 611 4.49 11.25 -10.92
N PHE A 612 5.80 11.21 -10.67
CA PHE A 612 6.40 10.13 -9.88
C PHE A 612 6.28 10.43 -8.39
N VAL A 613 5.52 9.60 -7.67
CA VAL A 613 5.38 9.57 -6.20
C VAL A 613 5.19 10.96 -5.56
N GLY A 614 4.32 11.78 -6.15
CA GLY A 614 4.00 13.14 -5.65
C GLY A 614 5.17 14.13 -5.65
N ASN A 615 6.26 13.85 -6.39
CA ASN A 615 7.53 14.59 -6.35
C ASN A 615 8.25 14.55 -4.98
N ASN A 616 7.97 13.55 -4.15
CA ASN A 616 8.70 13.30 -2.89
C ASN A 616 9.24 11.85 -2.87
N PRO A 617 10.25 11.55 -3.70
CA PRO A 617 10.78 10.20 -3.84
C PRO A 617 11.63 9.72 -2.66
N LEU A 618 11.77 10.55 -1.62
CA LEU A 618 12.43 10.18 -0.36
C LEU A 618 11.43 9.74 0.72
N GLY A 619 10.18 10.19 0.63
CA GLY A 619 9.09 9.79 1.54
C GLY A 619 8.19 8.67 1.01
N TYR A 620 8.14 8.46 -0.31
CA TYR A 620 7.16 7.58 -0.96
C TYR A 620 7.78 6.65 -2.01
N VAL A 621 7.17 5.47 -2.18
CA VAL A 621 7.53 4.43 -3.15
C VAL A 621 6.27 3.96 -3.88
N ASP A 622 6.32 3.82 -5.21
CA ASP A 622 5.22 3.24 -5.99
C ASP A 622 5.22 1.70 -5.88
N SER A 623 4.13 1.16 -5.35
CA SER A 623 3.90 -0.28 -5.18
C SER A 623 3.11 -0.96 -6.30
N GLY A 624 2.58 -0.22 -7.27
CA GLY A 624 1.55 -0.65 -8.21
C GLY A 624 0.14 -0.19 -7.80
N THR A 625 -0.84 -0.43 -8.67
CA THR A 625 -2.22 0.12 -8.68
C THR A 625 -3.15 -0.36 -7.55
N ASN A 626 -2.62 -0.68 -6.37
CA ASN A 626 -3.36 -1.33 -5.29
C ASN A 626 -4.34 -0.39 -4.54
N ARG A 627 -4.30 0.94 -4.78
CA ARG A 627 -5.07 1.96 -4.03
C ARG A 627 -6.59 1.80 -4.04
N ILE A 628 -7.17 1.06 -5.00
CA ILE A 628 -8.62 0.84 -5.06
C ILE A 628 -9.06 -0.16 -3.99
N GLU A 629 -8.37 -1.29 -3.86
CA GLU A 629 -8.74 -2.31 -2.86
C GLU A 629 -8.36 -1.87 -1.42
N TRP A 630 -7.45 -0.90 -1.28
CA TRP A 630 -7.17 -0.19 -0.01
C TRP A 630 -8.41 0.48 0.61
N GLN A 631 -9.38 0.92 -0.20
CA GLN A 631 -10.64 1.46 0.29
C GLN A 631 -11.47 0.41 1.05
N ILE A 632 -11.42 -0.85 0.59
CA ILE A 632 -12.11 -1.99 1.21
C ILE A 632 -11.45 -2.37 2.55
N LEU A 633 -10.11 -2.27 2.63
CA LEU A 633 -9.37 -2.41 3.89
C LEU A 633 -9.83 -1.38 4.93
N ASN A 634 -9.78 -0.09 4.54
CA ASN A 634 -10.12 1.02 5.43
C ASN A 634 -11.54 0.93 5.97
N TYR A 635 -12.52 0.53 5.15
CA TYR A 635 -13.89 0.35 5.62
C TYR A 635 -14.04 -0.88 6.55
N SER A 636 -13.32 -1.98 6.30
CA SER A 636 -13.36 -3.17 7.17
C SER A 636 -12.79 -2.91 8.57
N ASP A 637 -11.73 -2.11 8.65
CA ASP A 637 -11.16 -1.69 9.94
C ASP A 637 -12.12 -0.70 10.64
N PHE A 638 -12.66 0.30 9.92
CA PHE A 638 -13.65 1.25 10.44
C PHE A 638 -14.89 0.58 11.04
N ILE A 639 -15.58 -0.28 10.28
CA ILE A 639 -16.84 -0.87 10.74
C ILE A 639 -16.63 -1.86 11.89
N SER A 640 -15.44 -2.47 11.99
CA SER A 640 -15.11 -3.39 13.08
C SER A 640 -14.85 -2.66 14.40
N GLU A 641 -14.24 -1.48 14.39
CA GLU A 641 -14.06 -0.68 15.62
C GLU A 641 -15.35 0.04 16.01
N LEU A 642 -16.06 0.65 15.06
CA LEU A 642 -17.34 1.30 15.32
C LEU A 642 -18.39 0.31 15.86
N GLY A 643 -18.41 -0.94 15.40
CA GLY A 643 -19.28 -1.99 15.94
C GLY A 643 -19.09 -2.23 17.45
N LYS A 644 -17.84 -2.18 17.95
CA LYS A 644 -17.52 -2.31 19.39
C LYS A 644 -17.99 -1.09 20.18
N GLU A 645 -17.79 0.10 19.63
CA GLU A 645 -18.24 1.35 20.25
C GLU A 645 -19.76 1.44 20.28
N ALA A 646 -20.46 1.01 19.23
CA ALA A 646 -21.91 0.96 19.16
C ALA A 646 -22.49 -0.02 20.19
N ALA A 647 -21.92 -1.22 20.32
CA ALA A 647 -22.30 -2.18 21.37
C ALA A 647 -22.05 -1.63 22.79
N THR A 648 -20.91 -0.95 22.99
CA THR A 648 -20.56 -0.33 24.28
C THR A 648 -21.51 0.81 24.64
N ALA A 649 -21.81 1.69 23.69
CA ALA A 649 -22.76 2.79 23.86
C ALA A 649 -24.17 2.26 24.16
N LEU A 650 -24.63 1.22 23.47
CA LEU A 650 -25.92 0.57 23.72
C LEU A 650 -26.00 0.02 25.15
N ALA A 651 -24.96 -0.67 25.64
CA ALA A 651 -24.91 -1.17 27.01
C ALA A 651 -24.86 -0.04 28.06
N GLN A 652 -24.17 1.06 27.78
CA GLN A 652 -24.15 2.23 28.67
C GLN A 652 -25.50 2.97 28.69
N ILE A 653 -26.17 3.10 27.53
CA ILE A 653 -27.53 3.66 27.42
C ILE A 653 -28.53 2.78 28.17
N ASP A 654 -28.43 1.45 28.08
CA ASP A 654 -29.23 0.53 28.88
C ASP A 654 -29.02 0.76 30.40
N ASN A 655 -27.78 0.91 30.86
CA ASN A 655 -27.48 1.24 32.27
C ASN A 655 -28.01 2.63 32.70
N ILE A 656 -28.06 3.60 31.79
CA ILE A 656 -28.62 4.94 32.02
C ILE A 656 -30.16 4.88 32.23
N ILE A 657 -30.83 3.99 31.49
CA ILE A 657 -32.27 3.71 31.61
C ILE A 657 -32.54 2.87 32.87
N HIS A 658 -31.83 1.76 33.03
CA HIS A 658 -31.97 0.76 34.09
C HIS A 658 -31.00 1.02 35.27
N LYS A 659 -31.29 2.10 36.02
CA LYS A 659 -30.45 2.62 37.13
C LYS A 659 -30.06 1.61 38.24
N THR A 660 -30.61 0.40 38.26
CA THR A 660 -30.28 -0.68 39.20
C THR A 660 -28.94 -1.36 38.94
N ASN A 661 -28.40 -1.28 37.71
CA ASN A 661 -27.17 -2.00 37.34
C ASN A 661 -25.86 -1.28 37.76
N ILE A 662 -25.93 0.01 38.08
CA ILE A 662 -24.76 0.88 38.36
C ILE A 662 -23.86 0.31 39.47
N GLY A 663 -24.45 -0.21 40.55
CA GLY A 663 -23.71 -0.80 41.66
C GLY A 663 -22.97 -2.09 41.28
N LYS A 664 -23.52 -2.88 40.36
CA LYS A 664 -22.91 -4.13 39.86
C LYS A 664 -21.67 -3.82 39.00
N GLU A 665 -21.75 -2.79 38.15
CA GLU A 665 -20.61 -2.36 37.31
C GLU A 665 -19.51 -1.64 38.10
N MET A 666 -19.86 -0.85 39.13
CA MET A 666 -18.86 -0.31 40.07
C MET A 666 -18.12 -1.43 40.83
N LEU A 667 -18.83 -2.48 41.26
CA LEU A 667 -18.22 -3.60 41.97
C LEU A 667 -17.29 -4.44 41.06
N LYS A 668 -17.67 -4.67 39.80
CA LYS A 668 -16.79 -5.30 38.79
C LYS A 668 -15.50 -4.49 38.56
N ASN A 669 -15.62 -3.17 38.43
CA ASN A 669 -14.47 -2.27 38.25
C ASN A 669 -13.50 -2.33 39.46
N LEU A 670 -14.00 -2.58 40.68
CA LEU A 670 -13.18 -2.69 41.89
C LEU A 670 -12.53 -4.08 42.07
N ALA A 671 -13.28 -5.15 41.79
CA ALA A 671 -12.81 -6.53 41.97
C ALA A 671 -11.59 -6.89 41.10
N GLY A 672 -11.39 -6.16 40.00
CA GLY A 672 -10.25 -6.34 39.09
C GLY A 672 -8.88 -5.90 39.61
N GLU A 673 -8.80 -5.09 40.68
CA GLU A 673 -7.51 -4.65 41.23
C GLU A 673 -6.92 -5.65 42.27
N THR A 674 -7.76 -6.50 42.87
CA THR A 674 -7.42 -7.28 44.08
C THR A 674 -6.88 -8.71 43.82
N VAL A 675 -5.92 -8.86 42.90
CA VAL A 675 -5.17 -10.13 42.69
C VAL A 675 -3.63 -9.96 42.87
N GLY A 676 -3.16 -8.74 43.18
CA GLY A 676 -1.73 -8.40 43.19
C GLY A 676 -1.02 -8.20 44.55
N ALA A 677 -1.71 -8.22 45.68
CA ALA A 677 -1.10 -7.98 47.00
C ALA A 677 -1.87 -8.68 48.15
N VAL A 678 -1.17 -9.22 49.15
CA VAL A 678 -1.76 -10.01 50.25
C VAL A 678 -1.24 -9.53 51.62
N VAL A 679 -2.14 -9.57 52.62
CA VAL A 679 -1.95 -9.37 54.08
C VAL A 679 -1.89 -7.93 54.61
N GLY A 680 -2.83 -7.59 55.51
CA GLY A 680 -2.58 -6.61 56.59
C GLY A 680 -3.78 -5.83 57.16
N PHE A 681 -4.59 -6.43 58.04
CA PHE A 681 -5.63 -5.79 58.92
C PHE A 681 -6.77 -4.99 58.22
N SER A 682 -8.04 -4.97 58.62
CA SER A 682 -8.94 -5.78 59.48
C SER A 682 -10.34 -5.12 59.44
N GLY A 683 -11.50 -5.78 59.37
CA GLY A 683 -11.84 -7.20 59.22
C GLY A 683 -13.28 -7.46 59.74
N GLY A 684 -14.21 -7.97 58.92
CA GLY A 684 -15.64 -8.01 59.29
C GLY A 684 -16.57 -8.64 58.24
N TYR A 685 -16.85 -9.92 58.44
CA TYR A 685 -17.81 -10.83 57.81
C TYR A 685 -19.19 -10.26 57.37
N VAL A 686 -19.52 -10.26 56.06
CA VAL A 686 -20.78 -10.71 55.40
C VAL A 686 -20.46 -10.84 53.90
N GLY A 687 -20.82 -11.87 53.13
CA GLY A 687 -21.46 -13.16 53.43
C GLY A 687 -21.55 -13.93 52.10
N ALA A 688 -21.21 -15.22 52.10
CA ALA A 688 -21.13 -16.00 50.86
C ALA A 688 -22.49 -16.62 50.50
N GLU A 689 -23.29 -15.92 49.70
CA GLU A 689 -24.43 -16.48 48.95
C GLU A 689 -24.84 -15.47 47.85
N GLY A 690 -24.98 -15.90 46.59
CA GLY A 690 -25.44 -14.99 45.52
C GLY A 690 -24.85 -15.15 44.11
N PHE A 691 -23.94 -16.09 43.86
CA PHE A 691 -23.38 -16.30 42.50
C PHE A 691 -24.23 -17.19 41.58
N GLY A 692 -25.40 -17.65 42.05
CA GLY A 692 -26.26 -18.64 41.36
C GLY A 692 -27.44 -18.07 40.56
N SER A 693 -27.57 -16.74 40.42
CA SER A 693 -28.72 -16.14 39.71
C SER A 693 -28.38 -14.78 39.07
N VAL A 694 -29.20 -14.39 38.08
CA VAL A 694 -29.16 -13.12 37.32
C VAL A 694 -28.11 -13.03 36.18
N ILE A 695 -28.42 -13.66 35.04
CA ILE A 695 -28.99 -13.00 33.83
C ILE A 695 -29.67 -14.08 32.94
N PRO A 696 -31.02 -14.04 32.74
CA PRO A 696 -31.74 -14.96 31.86
C PRO A 696 -31.99 -14.37 30.45
N LEU A 697 -30.99 -13.74 29.83
CA LEU A 697 -31.12 -13.05 28.54
C LEU A 697 -30.20 -13.63 27.43
N LEU A 698 -29.99 -14.95 27.42
CA LEU A 698 -29.20 -15.66 26.40
C LEU A 698 -29.93 -16.86 25.77
N ASN A 699 -31.19 -17.14 26.14
CA ASN A 699 -31.92 -18.33 25.69
C ASN A 699 -32.72 -18.17 24.37
N GLU A 700 -32.63 -17.03 23.69
CA GLU A 700 -33.19 -16.84 22.34
C GLU A 700 -32.13 -16.51 21.29
N ILE A 701 -31.09 -17.35 21.22
CA ILE A 701 -30.25 -17.47 20.02
C ILE A 701 -30.49 -18.85 19.41
N PRO A 702 -31.43 -18.97 18.44
CA PRO A 702 -31.43 -20.12 17.54
C PRO A 702 -30.08 -20.16 16.79
N TYR A 703 -29.59 -21.36 16.48
CA TYR A 703 -28.33 -21.62 15.74
C TYR A 703 -27.02 -21.50 16.52
N ALA A 704 -26.94 -22.08 17.73
CA ALA A 704 -25.67 -22.45 18.38
C ALA A 704 -25.00 -23.71 17.77
N GLY A 705 -25.16 -23.96 16.47
CA GLY A 705 -24.75 -25.20 15.81
C GLY A 705 -24.20 -24.98 14.40
N GLY A 706 -22.88 -24.85 14.28
CA GLY A 706 -22.15 -24.89 13.01
C GLY A 706 -21.72 -23.53 12.45
N LEU A 707 -20.60 -22.99 12.95
CA LEU A 707 -19.88 -21.86 12.33
C LEU A 707 -18.39 -21.90 12.75
N THR A 708 -17.56 -22.59 11.96
CA THR A 708 -16.09 -22.59 12.09
C THR A 708 -15.47 -21.72 11.01
N GLY A 709 -14.93 -20.56 11.37
CA GLY A 709 -14.25 -19.65 10.44
C GLY A 709 -13.64 -18.44 11.17
N GLY A 710 -12.42 -18.07 10.79
CA GLY A 710 -11.59 -17.07 11.49
C GLY A 710 -12.22 -15.68 11.60
N ASN A 711 -11.76 -14.92 12.61
CA ASN A 711 -12.30 -13.66 13.13
C ASN A 711 -13.76 -13.69 13.61
N VAL A 712 -14.69 -14.32 12.89
CA VAL A 712 -16.09 -14.47 13.36
C VAL A 712 -16.18 -15.41 14.56
N GLY A 713 -15.46 -16.54 14.53
CA GLY A 713 -15.38 -17.45 15.67
C GLY A 713 -14.64 -16.85 16.88
N ALA A 714 -13.71 -15.91 16.65
CA ALA A 714 -12.94 -15.25 17.71
C ALA A 714 -13.70 -14.08 18.35
N ASP A 715 -14.31 -13.18 17.56
CA ASP A 715 -15.07 -12.03 18.07
C ASP A 715 -16.31 -12.50 18.88
N ILE A 716 -16.96 -13.60 18.48
CA ILE A 716 -18.10 -14.19 19.22
C ILE A 716 -17.61 -15.04 20.42
N ALA A 717 -16.41 -15.63 20.36
CA ALA A 717 -15.81 -16.29 21.51
C ALA A 717 -15.29 -15.28 22.56
N ASP A 718 -14.75 -14.12 22.17
CA ASP A 718 -14.34 -13.05 23.10
C ASP A 718 -15.55 -12.45 23.84
N MET A 719 -16.73 -12.39 23.20
CA MET A 719 -17.99 -12.08 23.88
C MET A 719 -18.43 -13.14 24.91
N THR A 720 -17.87 -14.35 24.87
CA THR A 720 -18.09 -15.40 25.90
C THR A 720 -16.89 -15.63 26.82
N ALA A 721 -15.73 -15.01 26.52
CA ALA A 721 -14.48 -15.10 27.28
C ALA A 721 -14.23 -13.91 28.24
N GLU A 722 -15.20 -13.02 28.49
CA GLU A 722 -15.14 -11.95 29.51
C GLU A 722 -15.11 -12.47 30.98
N SER A 723 -14.37 -13.54 31.27
CA SER A 723 -14.11 -14.06 32.62
C SER A 723 -12.63 -14.18 32.99
N SER A 724 -11.70 -13.92 32.07
CA SER A 724 -10.25 -13.94 32.36
C SER A 724 -9.47 -12.85 31.62
N LEU A 725 -9.07 -11.79 32.34
CA LEU A 725 -8.29 -10.65 31.80
C LEU A 725 -6.97 -10.42 32.56
N PRO A 726 -5.87 -10.07 31.86
CA PRO A 726 -4.68 -9.49 32.47
C PRO A 726 -4.92 -8.07 33.04
N THR A 727 -4.13 -7.69 34.03
CA THR A 727 -4.38 -6.64 35.04
C THR A 727 -4.34 -5.16 34.58
N ALA A 728 -4.45 -4.85 33.27
CA ALA A 728 -4.10 -3.52 32.74
C ALA A 728 -5.26 -2.66 32.15
N ARG A 729 -6.53 -3.10 32.19
CA ARG A 729 -7.67 -2.38 31.58
C ARG A 729 -8.95 -2.26 32.45
N LEU A 730 -8.84 -2.31 33.78
CA LEU A 730 -10.01 -2.35 34.68
C LEU A 730 -10.34 -0.98 35.32
N LEU A 731 -11.08 -0.12 34.60
CA LEU A 731 -11.89 1.02 35.11
C LEU A 731 -12.80 1.59 33.97
N ARG A 732 -13.80 0.83 33.50
CA ARG A 732 -14.66 1.21 32.34
C ARG A 732 -15.62 2.39 32.66
N PRO A 733 -15.89 3.31 31.71
CA PRO A 733 -16.87 4.41 31.88
C PRO A 733 -18.32 3.95 32.00
N LEU A 734 -19.14 4.72 32.73
CA LEU A 734 -20.56 4.41 32.95
C LEU A 734 -21.53 5.10 31.97
N ILE A 735 -21.06 6.14 31.26
CA ILE A 735 -21.81 6.95 30.28
C ILE A 735 -21.03 6.96 28.96
N PRO A 736 -21.68 7.00 27.76
CA PRO A 736 -21.00 7.12 26.49
C PRO A 736 -20.04 8.32 26.44
N GLN A 737 -18.77 8.05 26.16
CA GLN A 737 -17.71 9.06 26.13
C GLN A 737 -17.67 9.71 24.74
N THR A 738 -18.67 10.54 24.45
CA THR A 738 -18.99 11.01 23.08
C THR A 738 -17.82 11.65 22.32
N SER A 739 -16.82 12.22 23.01
CA SER A 739 -15.61 12.74 22.35
C SER A 739 -14.64 11.63 21.91
N ALA A 740 -14.46 10.58 22.72
CA ALA A 740 -13.59 9.44 22.44
C ALA A 740 -14.23 8.40 21.50
N MET A 741 -15.57 8.41 21.46
CA MET A 741 -16.42 7.54 20.65
C MET A 741 -16.84 8.21 19.32
N SER A 742 -16.54 9.49 19.09
CA SER A 742 -16.87 10.21 17.84
C SER A 742 -16.24 9.56 16.61
N VAL A 743 -16.82 9.75 15.42
CA VAL A 743 -16.25 9.24 14.15
C VAL A 743 -14.79 9.69 14.01
N LYS A 744 -14.52 10.98 14.27
CA LYS A 744 -13.16 11.56 14.25
C LYS A 744 -12.18 10.86 15.22
N ALA A 745 -12.64 10.41 16.39
CA ALA A 745 -11.79 9.71 17.35
C ALA A 745 -11.58 8.22 17.02
N ILE A 746 -12.58 7.56 16.43
CA ILE A 746 -12.44 6.21 15.87
C ILE A 746 -11.47 6.25 14.68
N ASP A 747 -11.67 7.19 13.76
CA ASP A 747 -10.81 7.40 12.61
C ASP A 747 -9.38 7.77 13.02
N SER A 748 -9.20 8.64 14.03
CA SER A 748 -7.88 8.95 14.57
C SER A 748 -7.19 7.73 15.17
N ARG A 749 -7.91 6.85 15.89
CA ARG A 749 -7.36 5.57 16.37
C ARG A 749 -6.94 4.63 15.24
N LEU A 750 -7.69 4.61 14.14
CA LEU A 750 -7.45 3.73 13.00
C LEU A 750 -6.50 4.32 11.94
N GLY A 751 -6.04 5.56 12.11
CA GLY A 751 -5.28 6.28 11.07
C GLY A 751 -6.12 6.74 9.87
N LEU A 752 -7.45 6.61 9.95
CA LEU A 752 -8.44 6.98 8.93
C LEU A 752 -8.93 8.43 9.06
N ALA A 753 -8.27 9.24 9.88
CA ALA A 753 -8.68 10.61 10.19
C ALA A 753 -8.65 11.50 8.95
N ARG A 754 -9.79 11.54 8.26
CA ARG A 754 -10.09 12.56 7.26
C ARG A 754 -10.01 13.91 7.94
N ASP A 755 -9.06 14.70 7.50
CA ASP A 755 -9.34 16.10 7.29
C ASP A 755 -10.13 16.15 5.97
N ASP A 756 -11.39 16.59 6.01
CA ASP A 756 -12.27 16.64 4.81
C ASP A 756 -11.81 17.69 3.76
N SER A 757 -10.58 18.17 3.92
CA SER A 757 -9.77 19.00 3.04
C SER A 757 -9.07 18.22 1.91
N ALA A 758 -8.91 16.89 2.04
CA ALA A 758 -8.16 16.11 1.06
C ALA A 758 -9.05 15.43 -0.01
N GLY A 759 -8.81 15.76 -1.29
CA GLY A 759 -8.93 14.72 -2.32
C GLY A 759 -7.84 13.70 -2.05
N ALA A 760 -8.21 12.44 -1.78
CA ALA A 760 -7.37 11.40 -1.18
C ALA A 760 -5.91 11.46 -1.67
N SER A 761 -5.05 12.00 -0.81
CA SER A 761 -3.64 12.26 -1.09
C SER A 761 -2.78 11.17 -0.48
N ILE A 762 -1.59 10.98 -1.05
CA ILE A 762 -0.63 9.93 -0.66
C ILE A 762 -0.21 10.04 0.84
N GLN A 763 -0.49 11.18 1.48
CA GLN A 763 -0.23 11.46 2.89
C GLN A 763 -1.07 10.59 3.86
N GLU A 764 -2.26 10.11 3.46
CA GLU A 764 -3.08 9.19 4.26
C GLU A 764 -2.37 7.83 4.47
N PHE A 765 -1.50 7.43 3.53
CA PHE A 765 -0.77 6.15 3.55
C PHE A 765 0.25 6.06 4.69
N SER A 766 0.85 7.20 5.09
CA SER A 766 1.82 7.25 6.19
C SER A 766 1.12 7.11 7.55
N ASN A 767 0.03 7.85 7.78
CA ASN A 767 -0.70 7.79 9.05
C ASN A 767 -1.39 6.43 9.29
N PHE A 768 -1.85 5.77 8.22
CA PHE A 768 -2.38 4.40 8.30
C PHE A 768 -1.32 3.40 8.80
N PHE A 769 -0.07 3.52 8.32
CA PHE A 769 1.03 2.64 8.72
C PHE A 769 1.54 2.92 10.14
N LEU A 770 1.49 4.18 10.61
CA LEU A 770 1.99 4.57 11.93
C LEU A 770 0.98 4.32 13.07
N ASN A 771 -0.32 4.54 12.86
CA ASN A 771 -1.32 4.34 13.92
C ASN A 771 -1.66 2.85 14.17
N ARG A 772 -1.33 1.95 13.24
CA ARG A 772 -1.36 0.50 13.46
C ARG A 772 -0.27 0.03 14.46
N VAL A 773 0.62 0.95 14.88
CA VAL A 773 1.94 0.65 15.44
C VAL A 773 2.19 1.37 16.81
N VAL A 774 1.16 1.80 17.55
CA VAL A 774 1.33 2.26 18.96
C VAL A 774 0.19 1.77 19.86
N GLY A 775 0.53 0.93 20.87
CA GLY A 775 -0.47 0.16 21.62
C GLY A 775 -0.17 -0.15 23.10
N SER A 776 0.39 0.80 23.87
CA SER A 776 0.65 0.73 25.34
C SER A 776 1.76 -0.28 25.78
N VAL A 777 2.44 -0.20 26.93
CA VAL A 777 2.10 0.34 28.28
C VAL A 777 3.36 0.92 28.99
N VAL A 778 3.18 1.95 29.83
CA VAL A 778 4.02 2.20 31.03
C VAL A 778 3.10 2.27 32.25
N PRO A 779 3.35 1.53 33.36
CA PRO A 779 2.42 1.46 34.48
C PRO A 779 2.62 2.58 35.51
N GLY A 780 1.52 3.25 35.87
CA GLY A 780 1.44 4.19 36.99
C GLY A 780 0.01 4.28 37.51
N ILE A 781 -0.20 3.90 38.78
CA ILE A 781 -1.52 3.91 39.43
C ILE A 781 -1.96 5.37 39.60
N ASN A 782 -3.17 5.71 39.14
CA ASN A 782 -3.60 7.10 39.01
C ASN A 782 -4.98 7.33 39.67
N LEU A 783 -4.97 7.75 40.94
CA LEU A 783 -6.16 7.95 41.80
C LEU A 783 -7.25 8.82 41.17
N LEU A 784 -6.89 9.74 40.27
CA LEU A 784 -7.82 10.64 39.58
C LEU A 784 -8.96 9.91 38.84
N LYS A 785 -8.73 8.67 38.37
CA LYS A 785 -9.72 7.93 37.57
C LYS A 785 -10.93 7.44 38.38
N LEU A 786 -10.79 7.18 39.67
CA LEU A 786 -11.90 6.73 40.54
C LEU A 786 -12.90 7.86 40.82
N GLY A 787 -12.42 9.09 41.04
CA GLY A 787 -13.28 10.27 41.28
C GLY A 787 -14.22 10.57 40.10
N VAL A 788 -13.73 10.42 38.87
CA VAL A 788 -14.55 10.61 37.65
C VAL A 788 -15.68 9.58 37.56
N ARG A 789 -15.45 8.33 37.96
CA ARG A 789 -16.50 7.28 37.93
C ARG A 789 -17.57 7.49 39.01
N ALA A 790 -17.20 8.01 40.17
CA ALA A 790 -18.17 8.44 41.18
C ALA A 790 -19.06 9.58 40.67
N GLN A 791 -18.48 10.53 39.93
CA GLN A 791 -19.24 11.62 39.30
C GLN A 791 -20.20 11.11 38.21
N GLU A 792 -19.76 10.19 37.34
CA GLU A 792 -20.64 9.56 36.34
C GLU A 792 -21.79 8.77 36.99
N ALA A 793 -21.55 8.09 38.12
CA ALA A 793 -22.60 7.38 38.85
C ALA A 793 -23.65 8.34 39.44
N GLU A 794 -23.24 9.51 39.94
CA GLU A 794 -24.17 10.56 40.40
C GLU A 794 -24.91 11.23 39.23
N ASP A 795 -24.26 11.48 38.09
CA ASP A 795 -24.91 11.96 36.87
C ASP A 795 -26.07 11.03 36.43
N ILE A 796 -25.87 9.71 36.47
CA ILE A 796 -26.94 8.76 36.10
C ILE A 796 -28.06 8.77 37.15
N LYS A 797 -27.74 8.85 38.45
CA LYS A 797 -28.76 8.95 39.52
C LYS A 797 -29.61 10.21 39.37
N MET A 798 -28.98 11.37 39.25
CA MET A 798 -29.64 12.68 39.14
C MET A 798 -30.32 12.91 37.78
N GLY A 799 -29.83 12.26 36.72
CA GLY A 799 -30.31 12.39 35.35
C GLY A 799 -29.33 13.18 34.48
N LEU A 800 -29.16 12.75 33.23
CA LEU A 800 -28.25 13.39 32.29
C LEU A 800 -28.72 14.81 31.97
N THR A 801 -27.80 15.78 32.02
CA THR A 801 -28.07 17.14 31.58
C THR A 801 -28.46 17.18 30.09
N PRO A 802 -29.28 18.15 29.63
CA PRO A 802 -29.66 18.29 28.22
C PRO A 802 -28.46 18.32 27.26
N VAL A 803 -27.34 18.92 27.67
CA VAL A 803 -26.08 18.96 26.90
C VAL A 803 -25.45 17.58 26.71
N LYS A 804 -25.55 16.69 27.71
CA LYS A 804 -25.07 15.29 27.60
C LYS A 804 -25.99 14.49 26.67
N ILE A 805 -27.31 14.64 26.79
CA ILE A 805 -28.29 13.99 25.91
C ILE A 805 -28.05 14.40 24.43
N GLN A 806 -27.94 15.70 24.16
CA GLN A 806 -27.72 16.23 22.82
C GLN A 806 -26.41 15.72 22.19
N LYS A 807 -25.33 15.59 22.98
CA LYS A 807 -24.06 15.04 22.50
C LYS A 807 -24.15 13.54 22.14
N ILE A 808 -24.93 12.75 22.90
CA ILE A 808 -25.14 11.33 22.59
C ILE A 808 -25.99 11.20 21.32
N ASP A 809 -27.11 11.93 21.22
CA ASP A 809 -27.96 11.93 20.02
C ASP A 809 -27.17 12.34 18.76
N ALA A 810 -26.34 13.38 18.84
CA ALA A 810 -25.51 13.85 17.73
C ALA A 810 -24.46 12.81 17.30
N MET A 811 -23.78 12.16 18.25
CA MET A 811 -22.83 11.08 17.97
C MET A 811 -23.49 9.88 17.28
N LEU A 812 -24.67 9.45 17.75
CA LEU A 812 -25.40 8.33 17.14
C LEU A 812 -25.87 8.66 15.70
N ALA A 813 -26.23 9.92 15.42
CA ALA A 813 -26.57 10.37 14.07
C ALA A 813 -25.34 10.46 13.13
N GLU A 814 -24.22 10.97 13.64
CA GLU A 814 -22.91 11.00 12.94
C GLU A 814 -22.48 9.57 12.55
N TRP A 815 -22.56 8.63 13.49
CA TRP A 815 -22.28 7.21 13.27
C TRP A 815 -23.12 6.61 12.14
N LYS A 816 -24.45 6.73 12.20
CA LYS A 816 -25.35 6.13 11.20
C LYS A 816 -25.05 6.66 9.78
N SER A 817 -24.99 7.98 9.64
CA SER A 817 -24.73 8.62 8.34
C SER A 817 -23.36 8.24 7.76
N THR A 818 -22.32 8.15 8.59
CA THR A 818 -20.97 7.77 8.15
C THR A 818 -20.91 6.30 7.72
N VAL A 819 -21.59 5.40 8.43
CA VAL A 819 -21.67 3.98 8.04
C VAL A 819 -22.35 3.83 6.68
N GLU A 820 -23.52 4.45 6.49
CA GLU A 820 -24.25 4.42 5.22
C GLU A 820 -23.41 4.98 4.06
N GLN A 821 -22.75 6.13 4.25
CA GLN A 821 -21.89 6.75 3.24
C GLN A 821 -20.70 5.85 2.87
N ARG A 822 -19.94 5.37 3.86
CA ARG A 822 -18.72 4.58 3.61
C ARG A 822 -19.03 3.17 3.11
N TRP A 823 -20.15 2.58 3.54
CA TRP A 823 -20.62 1.30 2.97
C TRP A 823 -20.96 1.45 1.49
N ASN A 824 -21.75 2.46 1.11
CA ASN A 824 -22.13 2.68 -0.29
C ASN A 824 -20.91 2.86 -1.21
N ALA A 825 -19.90 3.60 -0.73
CA ALA A 825 -18.64 3.75 -1.44
C ALA A 825 -17.89 2.41 -1.58
N THR A 826 -17.82 1.61 -0.51
CA THR A 826 -17.10 0.32 -0.47
C THR A 826 -17.79 -0.77 -1.29
N ASP A 827 -19.12 -0.84 -1.26
CA ASP A 827 -19.94 -1.72 -2.08
C ASP A 827 -19.80 -1.37 -3.57
N ALA A 828 -19.71 -0.08 -3.91
CA ALA A 828 -19.36 0.35 -5.26
C ALA A 828 -17.94 -0.11 -5.66
N THR A 829 -16.96 -0.07 -4.75
CA THR A 829 -15.60 -0.57 -5.00
C THR A 829 -15.54 -2.07 -5.25
N PHE A 830 -16.21 -2.90 -4.44
CA PHE A 830 -16.33 -4.35 -4.70
C PHE A 830 -16.96 -4.63 -6.08
N LYS A 831 -18.00 -3.86 -6.44
CA LYS A 831 -18.65 -3.96 -7.77
C LYS A 831 -17.72 -3.53 -8.91
N ALA A 832 -16.93 -2.48 -8.74
CA ALA A 832 -15.97 -2.01 -9.73
C ALA A 832 -14.81 -2.99 -9.95
N LEU A 833 -14.35 -3.67 -8.89
CA LEU A 833 -13.30 -4.69 -8.95
C LEU A 833 -13.77 -6.02 -9.56
N GLY A 834 -15.08 -6.27 -9.62
CA GLY A 834 -15.64 -7.55 -10.08
C GLY A 834 -15.28 -8.75 -9.18
N ARG A 835 -14.83 -8.49 -7.94
CA ARG A 835 -14.38 -9.50 -6.96
C ARG A 835 -15.31 -9.47 -5.74
N SER A 836 -15.57 -10.62 -5.12
CA SER A 836 -16.36 -10.73 -3.88
C SER A 836 -15.50 -10.93 -2.62
N VAL A 837 -14.19 -11.06 -2.81
CA VAL A 837 -13.18 -11.25 -1.77
C VAL A 837 -11.97 -10.39 -2.13
N VAL A 838 -11.48 -9.61 -1.17
CA VAL A 838 -10.22 -8.89 -1.26
C VAL A 838 -9.23 -9.51 -0.27
N TYR A 839 -7.98 -9.69 -0.68
CA TYR A 839 -6.92 -10.20 0.19
C TYR A 839 -6.01 -9.03 0.60
N PRO A 840 -6.01 -8.61 1.87
CA PRO A 840 -5.14 -7.54 2.36
C PRO A 840 -3.66 -7.72 2.02
N GLY A 841 -3.20 -8.98 1.95
CA GLY A 841 -1.82 -9.34 1.64
C GLY A 841 -1.40 -9.11 0.19
N ASP A 842 -2.34 -8.90 -0.73
CA ASP A 842 -2.04 -8.59 -2.14
C ASP A 842 -1.85 -7.07 -2.35
N LEU A 843 -2.13 -6.27 -1.31
CA LEU A 843 -2.31 -4.82 -1.37
C LEU A 843 -1.30 -4.02 -0.57
N LEU A 844 -0.97 -4.55 0.60
CA LEU A 844 0.16 -4.14 1.41
C LEU A 844 1.44 -4.61 0.70
N PRO A 845 2.20 -3.72 0.04
CA PRO A 845 3.53 -4.10 -0.43
C PRO A 845 4.37 -4.38 0.82
N ASN A 846 4.76 -5.64 1.02
CA ASN A 846 5.49 -6.04 2.21
C ASN A 846 6.98 -5.67 2.15
N VAL A 847 7.28 -4.43 1.77
CA VAL A 847 8.65 -3.92 1.53
C VAL A 847 9.45 -3.91 2.84
N ASN A 848 8.79 -3.65 3.97
CA ASN A 848 9.43 -3.40 5.26
C ASN A 848 9.10 -4.46 6.34
N TYR A 849 8.31 -5.49 6.04
CA TYR A 849 7.93 -6.57 6.98
C TYR A 849 7.24 -6.11 8.28
N MET A 850 6.58 -4.93 8.23
CA MET A 850 5.96 -4.29 9.39
C MET A 850 4.49 -4.71 9.65
N THR A 851 4.00 -5.82 9.06
CA THR A 851 2.58 -6.23 9.17
C THR A 851 2.41 -7.74 9.37
N THR A 852 1.63 -8.13 10.39
CA THR A 852 1.41 -9.54 10.80
C THR A 852 0.39 -10.30 9.92
N PRO A 853 0.42 -11.65 9.82
CA PRO A 853 -0.64 -12.41 9.15
C PRO A 853 -2.01 -12.33 9.83
N LYS A 854 -2.06 -12.11 11.14
CA LYS A 854 -3.34 -11.91 11.88
C LYS A 854 -4.13 -10.69 11.38
N THR A 855 -3.47 -9.77 10.65
CA THR A 855 -4.10 -8.62 10.00
C THR A 855 -4.46 -8.83 8.51
N LEU A 856 -4.27 -10.04 7.94
CA LEU A 856 -4.44 -10.31 6.50
C LEU A 856 -5.53 -11.35 6.18
N ALA A 857 -6.55 -11.48 7.02
CA ALA A 857 -7.71 -12.33 6.73
C ALA A 857 -8.47 -11.82 5.48
N PRO A 858 -9.00 -12.71 4.60
CA PRO A 858 -9.72 -12.28 3.41
C PRO A 858 -10.98 -11.49 3.76
N ILE A 859 -11.14 -10.30 3.17
CA ILE A 859 -12.33 -9.47 3.36
C ILE A 859 -13.39 -9.90 2.35
N HIS A 860 -14.33 -10.72 2.83
CA HIS A 860 -15.50 -11.12 2.06
C HIS A 860 -16.56 -10.01 2.08
N HIS A 861 -17.04 -9.61 0.89
CA HIS A 861 -18.10 -8.60 0.73
C HIS A 861 -19.35 -8.91 1.56
N SER A 862 -19.77 -10.18 1.59
CA SER A 862 -20.95 -10.64 2.35
C SER A 862 -20.76 -10.60 3.88
N VAL A 863 -19.54 -10.81 4.38
CA VAL A 863 -19.21 -10.68 5.82
C VAL A 863 -19.21 -9.21 6.21
N LEU A 864 -18.66 -8.35 5.35
CA LEU A 864 -18.58 -6.91 5.56
C LEU A 864 -19.97 -6.25 5.51
N GLN A 865 -20.83 -6.72 4.60
CA GLN A 865 -22.26 -6.35 4.56
C GLN A 865 -22.97 -6.72 5.86
N ARG A 866 -22.75 -7.93 6.38
CA ARG A 866 -23.35 -8.39 7.65
C ARG A 866 -22.85 -7.57 8.85
N LYS A 867 -21.54 -7.29 8.95
CA LYS A 867 -20.97 -6.42 10.00
C LYS A 867 -21.59 -5.01 9.95
N THR A 868 -21.80 -4.48 8.75
CA THR A 868 -22.47 -3.19 8.52
C THR A 868 -23.90 -3.20 9.07
N GLN A 869 -24.70 -4.21 8.74
CA GLN A 869 -26.08 -4.35 9.21
C GLN A 869 -26.18 -4.47 10.74
N VAL A 870 -25.32 -5.29 11.37
CA VAL A 870 -25.28 -5.44 12.84
C VAL A 870 -24.89 -4.14 13.54
N THR A 871 -23.93 -3.39 12.98
CA THR A 871 -23.52 -2.10 13.54
C THR A 871 -24.65 -1.07 13.45
N LEU A 872 -25.42 -1.06 12.36
CA LEU A 872 -26.60 -0.22 12.21
C LEU A 872 -27.72 -0.59 13.22
N ASP A 873 -27.98 -1.89 13.47
CA ASP A 873 -28.93 -2.33 14.51
C ASP A 873 -28.55 -1.79 15.90
N TYR A 874 -27.27 -1.88 16.29
CA TYR A 874 -26.82 -1.33 17.56
C TYR A 874 -27.01 0.19 17.66
N ILE A 875 -26.76 0.92 16.58
CA ILE A 875 -26.96 2.39 16.53
C ILE A 875 -28.45 2.72 16.63
N GLU A 876 -29.32 2.04 15.88
CA GLU A 876 -30.77 2.27 15.92
C GLU A 876 -31.38 1.94 17.28
N ARG A 877 -30.97 0.83 17.91
CA ARG A 877 -31.40 0.47 19.27
C ARG A 877 -30.91 1.47 20.32
N ALA A 878 -29.70 2.02 20.16
CA ALA A 878 -29.19 3.10 21.01
C ALA A 878 -30.01 4.39 20.84
N GLN A 879 -30.39 4.75 19.61
CA GLN A 879 -31.29 5.89 19.33
C GLN A 879 -32.70 5.68 19.92
N THR A 880 -33.25 4.47 19.83
CA THR A 880 -34.51 4.10 20.50
C THR A 880 -34.39 4.22 22.01
N GLY A 881 -33.32 3.68 22.61
CA GLY A 881 -33.07 3.78 24.06
C GLY A 881 -32.96 5.22 24.55
N MET A 882 -32.25 6.09 23.82
CA MET A 882 -32.19 7.52 24.12
C MET A 882 -33.55 8.21 23.98
N THR A 883 -34.40 7.76 23.04
CA THR A 883 -35.78 8.25 22.90
C THR A 883 -36.63 7.89 24.11
N TRP A 884 -36.62 6.62 24.54
CA TRP A 884 -37.27 6.20 25.78
C TRP A 884 -36.75 6.94 27.01
N TYR A 885 -35.44 7.21 27.09
CA TYR A 885 -34.86 7.99 28.18
C TYR A 885 -35.40 9.44 28.22
N LYS A 886 -35.53 10.08 27.05
CA LYS A 886 -36.15 11.41 26.91
C LYS A 886 -37.63 11.38 27.30
N GLU A 887 -38.37 10.35 26.92
CA GLU A 887 -39.78 10.17 27.31
C GLU A 887 -39.95 9.93 28.82
N MET A 888 -39.13 9.07 29.42
CA MET A 888 -39.13 8.82 30.88
C MET A 888 -38.80 10.06 31.72
N SER A 889 -38.03 11.00 31.17
CA SER A 889 -37.63 12.22 31.86
C SER A 889 -38.64 13.38 31.75
N THR A 890 -39.73 13.22 30.97
CA THR A 890 -40.85 14.17 30.94
C THR A 890 -41.56 14.30 32.29
N THR A 891 -42.13 15.47 32.57
CA THR A 891 -42.74 15.82 33.86
C THR A 891 -43.86 14.85 34.29
N ASP A 892 -44.67 14.41 33.33
CA ASP A 892 -45.80 13.50 33.57
C ASP A 892 -45.34 12.08 33.89
N ASN A 893 -44.32 11.57 33.18
CA ASN A 893 -43.75 10.26 33.47
C ASN A 893 -42.97 10.25 34.80
N GLN A 894 -42.28 11.34 35.15
CA GLN A 894 -41.70 11.49 36.49
C GLN A 894 -42.77 11.54 37.60
N PHE A 895 -43.92 12.15 37.35
CA PHE A 895 -45.06 12.17 38.27
C PHE A 895 -45.64 10.76 38.47
N LEU A 896 -45.83 9.99 37.39
CA LEU A 896 -46.29 8.60 37.45
C LEU A 896 -45.29 7.68 38.18
N LEU A 897 -43.98 7.84 37.93
CA LEU A 897 -42.90 7.11 38.64
C LEU A 897 -42.83 7.45 40.14
N LYS A 898 -43.04 8.71 40.54
CA LYS A 898 -43.18 9.08 41.96
C LYS A 898 -44.41 8.40 42.59
N ARG A 899 -45.52 8.34 41.85
CA ARG A 899 -46.78 7.74 42.33
C ARG A 899 -46.69 6.21 42.45
N SER A 900 -45.97 5.52 41.57
CA SER A 900 -45.74 4.06 41.69
C SER A 900 -44.80 3.72 42.84
N ARG A 901 -43.69 4.47 43.02
CA ARG A 901 -42.78 4.29 44.17
C ARG A 901 -43.47 4.58 45.52
N ALA A 902 -44.31 5.61 45.60
CA ALA A 902 -45.11 5.88 46.79
C ALA A 902 -46.16 4.79 47.09
N LYS A 903 -46.57 4.01 46.09
CA LYS A 903 -47.47 2.85 46.25
C LYS A 903 -46.70 1.59 46.69
N ALA A 904 -45.48 1.39 46.16
CA ALA A 904 -44.59 0.29 46.57
C ALA A 904 -44.01 0.46 47.98
N ALA A 905 -43.79 1.70 48.45
CA ALA A 905 -43.37 1.99 49.82
C ALA A 905 -44.53 1.96 50.85
N ARG A 906 -45.72 1.50 50.44
CA ARG A 906 -46.93 1.35 51.26
C ARG A 906 -47.62 0.00 51.04
N GLY A 907 -46.91 -0.97 50.45
CA GLY A 907 -47.35 -2.35 50.25
C GLY A 907 -46.48 -3.30 51.06
#